data_AF-B4HDE2-F1
#
_entry.id   AF-B4HDE2-F1
#
_cell.length_a   1.000
_cell.length_b   1.000
_cell.length_c   1.000
_cell.angle_alpha   90.00
_cell.angle_beta   90.00
_cell.angle_gamma   90.00
#
_symmetry.space_group_name_H-M   'P 1'
#
loop_
_entity.id
_entity.type
_entity.pdbx_description
1 polymer ?
#
loop_
_entity_poly.entity_id
_entity_poly.type
_entity_poly.pdbx_seq_one_letter_code
_entity_poly.pdbx_strand_id
1 'polypeptide(L)'
;MKECPYGEKCYRKNPIHFGEFSHAHLDAIYEKGNGGGDYDIPDKYSSELIHTQLKLLEKVLPKPATGKAKESSAAVPQAHRNAPSTSDTASSSSFNSHASTSSAAARDTSNLAKKQKLAERNISGLHSRRRGEGRNGKEAGACRSLQYVPHGHHGLEAHAPGAAERDPSRRYSTKAWARSRAASKSIFMVDIGWLLGHYYFAGILDKPLLVLYGDESPELLGIGKFKPQVTAIGVKMPTPFATSHTKMMLLGYADGSMRVVISTANLYEDDWHNRTQGLWISPLLPALSEDADTAAGESLTGFRQDLMLYLVEYKISQLQPWIARIRKSDFSAINVFFVGSVPGGHREGSVRGHPWGHARLGSLLAKHATPIDDRIPVVCQSSSIGSLGANVQAWIQQDFVNSLRKDSSPGGKLRQMPPFKMIYPSFNNVSGSHDGMIGGGCLPYGKNTNDKQPWLKAHLQQWKSSDRHRSRAMPHIKTYSRYNLTDQSIYWFVLTSANLSKAAWVDAIYEKGNGGGDYDIPDKYSSELIHTQLKLLEKVLPKPATGKAKESSAAVPQAHRNAPSTSDTASSSSFNSHASTSSAAARDTSNLAKKQKLAERNIRDYIPVVVEKGGMAKKLERAAPYNMFLTAITDSKPTHQEPLSVTLQEILDESLGEIESSVQINFMVDIGWLLGHYYFAGILDKPLLVLYGDESPELLGIGKFKPQVTAIGVKMPTPFATSHTKMMLLGYADGSMRVVISTANLYEDDWHNRTQGLWISPLLPALSEDADTAAGESLTGFRQDLMLYLVEYKISQLQPWIARIRKSDFSAINVFFVGSVPGGHREGSVRGHPWGHARLGSLLAKHATPIDDRIPVVCQSSSIGSLGANVQAWIQQDFVNSLRKDSSPGGKLRQMPPFKMIYPSFNNVSGSHDGMIGGGCLPSGSPQIVIARGPCHTSRLIRAII
;
A
#
# COMPACT_ATOMS: atom_id res chain seq x y z
N MET A 1 -35.59 -9.85 9.90
CA MET A 1 -34.34 -9.61 9.14
C MET A 1 -34.15 -8.12 8.90
N LYS A 2 -32.99 -7.69 8.40
CA LYS A 2 -32.78 -6.32 7.90
C LYS A 2 -33.18 -6.27 6.42
N GLU A 3 -33.63 -5.14 5.89
CA GLU A 3 -33.89 -5.05 4.45
C GLU A 3 -32.58 -5.16 3.63
N CYS A 4 -32.59 -5.95 2.56
CA CYS A 4 -31.42 -6.10 1.69
C CYS A 4 -31.13 -4.79 0.93
N PRO A 5 -29.90 -4.23 1.00
CA PRO A 5 -29.56 -2.97 0.31
C PRO A 5 -29.54 -3.08 -1.23
N TYR A 6 -29.75 -4.27 -1.79
CA TYR A 6 -29.87 -4.51 -3.23
C TYR A 6 -31.33 -4.68 -3.71
N GLY A 7 -32.31 -4.85 -2.81
CA GLY A 7 -33.73 -4.99 -3.14
C GLY A 7 -34.03 -6.04 -4.22
N GLU A 8 -34.87 -5.67 -5.20
CA GLU A 8 -35.19 -6.48 -6.40
C GLU A 8 -33.98 -6.78 -7.32
N LYS A 9 -32.80 -6.19 -7.05
CA LYS A 9 -31.55 -6.40 -7.82
C LYS A 9 -30.54 -7.26 -7.05
N CYS A 10 -30.97 -7.99 -6.02
CA CYS A 10 -30.10 -8.88 -5.27
C CYS A 10 -29.72 -10.12 -6.09
N TYR A 11 -28.43 -10.32 -6.33
CA TYR A 11 -27.88 -11.49 -7.05
C TYR A 11 -27.26 -12.55 -6.13
N ARG A 12 -27.36 -12.37 -4.80
CA ARG A 12 -26.66 -13.24 -3.83
C ARG A 12 -27.24 -14.65 -3.84
N LYS A 13 -26.37 -15.67 -3.79
CA LYS A 13 -26.71 -17.11 -3.75
C LYS A 13 -26.17 -17.80 -2.46
N ASN A 14 -26.16 -17.11 -1.31
CA ASN A 14 -25.63 -17.60 -0.01
C ASN A 14 -26.76 -17.74 1.04
N PRO A 15 -26.97 -18.91 1.68
CA PRO A 15 -27.97 -19.09 2.74
C PRO A 15 -27.88 -18.07 3.88
N ILE A 16 -26.68 -17.72 4.35
CA ILE A 16 -26.49 -16.82 5.51
C ILE A 16 -27.08 -15.42 5.20
N HIS A 17 -26.89 -14.94 3.97
CA HIS A 17 -27.45 -13.67 3.50
C HIS A 17 -28.99 -13.68 3.55
N PHE A 18 -29.64 -14.82 3.28
CA PHE A 18 -31.09 -14.99 3.38
C PHE A 18 -31.61 -15.28 4.80
N GLY A 19 -30.72 -15.46 5.79
CA GLY A 19 -31.07 -15.49 7.21
C GLY A 19 -30.91 -14.14 7.90
N GLU A 20 -30.03 -13.28 7.38
CA GLU A 20 -29.80 -11.92 7.90
C GLU A 20 -30.66 -10.85 7.22
N PHE A 21 -30.93 -10.99 5.91
CA PHE A 21 -31.56 -9.97 5.07
C PHE A 21 -32.87 -10.44 4.38
N SER A 22 -33.94 -9.64 4.53
CA SER A 22 -35.22 -9.81 3.83
C SER A 22 -35.21 -9.15 2.46
N HIS A 23 -36.07 -9.66 1.57
CA HIS A 23 -36.09 -9.36 0.15
C HIS A 23 -37.55 -9.36 -0.34
N ALA A 24 -38.30 -8.27 -0.15
CA ALA A 24 -39.76 -8.23 -0.32
C ALA A 24 -40.31 -8.93 -1.58
N HIS A 25 -39.61 -8.84 -2.72
CA HIS A 25 -39.95 -9.58 -3.95
C HIS A 25 -39.80 -11.11 -3.85
N LEU A 26 -38.70 -11.62 -3.27
CA LEU A 26 -38.52 -13.05 -3.00
C LEU A 26 -39.48 -13.51 -1.90
N ASP A 27 -39.63 -12.72 -0.84
CA ASP A 27 -40.51 -13.03 0.29
C ASP A 27 -41.97 -13.19 -0.22
N ALA A 28 -42.45 -12.29 -1.08
CA ALA A 28 -43.80 -12.34 -1.67
C ALA A 28 -44.01 -13.46 -2.72
N ILE A 29 -42.95 -13.94 -3.39
CA ILE A 29 -43.02 -15.14 -4.25
C ILE A 29 -42.98 -16.41 -3.38
N TYR A 30 -42.14 -16.41 -2.36
CA TYR A 30 -41.99 -17.51 -1.41
C TYR A 30 -43.27 -17.76 -0.61
N GLU A 31 -43.94 -16.70 -0.13
CA GLU A 31 -45.23 -16.78 0.56
C GLU A 31 -46.30 -17.46 -0.31
N LYS A 32 -46.31 -17.22 -1.62
CA LYS A 32 -47.27 -17.81 -2.57
C LYS A 32 -46.96 -19.25 -2.99
N GLY A 33 -45.69 -19.66 -3.01
CA GLY A 33 -45.31 -21.03 -3.38
C GLY A 33 -45.71 -22.06 -2.31
N ASN A 34 -46.23 -23.22 -2.72
CA ASN A 34 -46.73 -24.26 -1.80
C ASN A 34 -45.61 -25.06 -1.08
N GLY A 35 -44.34 -24.77 -1.36
CA GLY A 35 -43.18 -25.53 -0.90
C GLY A 35 -42.88 -26.72 -1.82
N GLY A 36 -41.60 -27.11 -1.90
CA GLY A 36 -41.13 -28.15 -2.81
C GLY A 36 -40.49 -27.64 -4.11
N GLY A 37 -40.12 -26.36 -4.17
CA GLY A 37 -39.27 -25.82 -5.24
C GLY A 37 -39.96 -25.31 -6.51
N ASP A 38 -41.29 -25.42 -6.62
CA ASP A 38 -42.09 -24.87 -7.71
C ASP A 38 -42.69 -23.50 -7.32
N TYR A 39 -42.47 -22.49 -8.17
CA TYR A 39 -42.75 -21.07 -7.86
C TYR A 39 -43.09 -20.29 -9.13
N ASP A 40 -44.22 -19.60 -9.11
CA ASP A 40 -44.63 -18.63 -10.13
C ASP A 40 -43.76 -17.36 -10.06
N ILE A 41 -42.86 -17.18 -11.03
CA ILE A 41 -41.89 -16.07 -11.08
C ILE A 41 -42.30 -15.10 -12.20
N PRO A 42 -42.60 -13.83 -11.89
CA PRO A 42 -42.93 -12.84 -12.90
C PRO A 42 -41.79 -12.59 -13.91
N ASP A 43 -42.13 -12.49 -15.20
CA ASP A 43 -41.22 -12.33 -16.34
C ASP A 43 -40.21 -11.17 -16.22
N LYS A 44 -40.46 -10.19 -15.34
CA LYS A 44 -39.53 -9.09 -15.05
C LYS A 44 -38.26 -9.50 -14.31
N TYR A 45 -38.09 -10.78 -13.98
CA TYR A 45 -36.92 -11.32 -13.27
C TYR A 45 -36.26 -12.50 -13.99
N SER A 46 -34.97 -12.73 -13.73
CA SER A 46 -34.28 -13.94 -14.18
C SER A 46 -34.79 -15.17 -13.41
N SER A 47 -35.53 -16.04 -14.08
CA SER A 47 -36.15 -17.24 -13.49
C SER A 47 -35.14 -18.17 -12.82
N GLU A 48 -33.98 -18.42 -13.45
CA GLU A 48 -32.91 -19.24 -12.88
C GLU A 48 -32.32 -18.65 -11.59
N LEU A 49 -32.05 -17.35 -11.56
CA LEU A 49 -31.55 -16.65 -10.39
C LEU A 49 -32.57 -16.71 -9.24
N ILE A 50 -33.82 -16.34 -9.52
CA ILE A 50 -34.89 -16.31 -8.52
C ILE A 50 -35.22 -17.72 -8.00
N HIS A 51 -35.32 -18.75 -8.85
CA HIS A 51 -35.44 -20.14 -8.39
C HIS A 51 -34.28 -20.56 -7.50
N THR A 52 -33.04 -20.18 -7.83
CA THR A 52 -31.87 -20.49 -6.99
C THR A 52 -32.00 -19.82 -5.62
N GLN A 53 -32.45 -18.56 -5.57
CA GLN A 53 -32.61 -17.80 -4.34
C GLN A 53 -33.77 -18.29 -3.48
N LEU A 54 -34.91 -18.65 -4.07
CA LEU A 54 -36.05 -19.23 -3.37
C LEU A 54 -35.70 -20.59 -2.76
N LYS A 55 -34.95 -21.45 -3.47
CA LYS A 55 -34.42 -22.73 -2.94
C LYS A 55 -33.38 -22.55 -1.82
N LEU A 56 -32.79 -21.36 -1.67
CA LEU A 56 -31.92 -21.02 -0.55
C LEU A 56 -32.72 -20.45 0.62
N LEU A 57 -33.73 -19.61 0.35
CA LEU A 57 -34.67 -19.10 1.33
C LEU A 57 -35.46 -20.24 1.99
N GLU A 58 -35.91 -21.23 1.21
CA GLU A 58 -36.62 -22.44 1.67
C GLU A 58 -35.79 -23.30 2.65
N LYS A 59 -34.46 -23.30 2.50
CA LYS A 59 -33.54 -24.00 3.41
C LYS A 59 -33.28 -23.24 4.72
N VAL A 60 -33.54 -21.93 4.74
CA VAL A 60 -33.24 -21.04 5.87
C VAL A 60 -34.50 -20.72 6.68
N LEU A 61 -35.65 -20.66 6.02
CA LEU A 61 -36.97 -20.38 6.60
C LEU A 61 -38.01 -21.43 6.14
N PRO A 62 -37.87 -22.72 6.52
CA PRO A 62 -38.76 -23.76 6.01
C PRO A 62 -40.22 -23.52 6.42
N LYS A 63 -41.15 -23.55 5.45
CA LYS A 63 -42.58 -23.57 5.76
C LYS A 63 -42.96 -24.84 6.52
N PRO A 64 -43.86 -24.76 7.53
CA PRO A 64 -44.42 -25.95 8.15
C PRO A 64 -45.20 -26.75 7.10
N ALA A 65 -44.92 -28.05 6.98
CA ALA A 65 -45.54 -28.89 5.98
C ALA A 65 -47.07 -28.98 6.20
N THR A 66 -47.85 -28.64 5.17
CA THR A 66 -49.31 -28.82 5.15
C THR A 66 -49.65 -30.31 5.03
N GLY A 67 -49.59 -31.01 6.17
CA GLY A 67 -49.84 -32.43 6.24
C GLY A 67 -51.25 -32.79 5.76
N LYS A 68 -51.34 -33.60 4.70
CA LYS A 68 -52.56 -34.36 4.43
C LYS A 68 -52.84 -35.24 5.65
N ALA A 69 -54.01 -35.07 6.25
CA ALA A 69 -54.40 -35.83 7.43
C ALA A 69 -54.42 -37.34 7.11
N LYS A 70 -53.83 -38.14 7.99
CA LYS A 70 -54.19 -39.55 8.18
C LYS A 70 -54.43 -39.79 9.66
N GLU A 71 -55.72 -39.74 9.98
CA GLU A 71 -56.45 -40.49 11.02
C GLU A 71 -55.65 -40.92 12.26
N SER A 72 -55.95 -40.26 13.38
CA SER A 72 -55.70 -40.79 14.72
C SER A 72 -56.76 -41.81 15.11
N SER A 73 -56.36 -43.06 15.39
CA SER A 73 -57.11 -44.00 16.23
C SER A 73 -56.37 -44.19 17.55
N ALA A 74 -57.08 -44.16 18.68
CA ALA A 74 -56.48 -43.93 19.99
C ALA A 74 -56.41 -45.18 20.91
N ALA A 75 -55.32 -45.24 21.70
CA ALA A 75 -55.25 -45.90 23.00
C ALA A 75 -54.24 -45.09 23.84
N VAL A 76 -54.65 -44.21 24.76
CA VAL A 76 -55.24 -44.44 26.11
C VAL A 76 -54.13 -44.63 27.18
N PRO A 77 -54.20 -43.98 28.37
CA PRO A 77 -52.99 -43.44 29.03
C PRO A 77 -52.87 -43.81 30.53
N GLN A 78 -52.15 -42.95 31.29
CA GLN A 78 -51.94 -42.88 32.76
C GLN A 78 -50.60 -43.50 33.25
N ALA A 79 -49.97 -43.01 34.33
CA ALA A 79 -50.46 -42.10 35.38
C ALA A 79 -49.39 -41.17 36.02
N HIS A 80 -49.87 -40.08 36.66
CA HIS A 80 -49.25 -39.16 37.65
C HIS A 80 -47.86 -38.52 37.38
N ARG A 81 -47.62 -37.19 37.53
CA ARG A 81 -47.98 -36.13 38.54
C ARG A 81 -47.12 -36.14 39.83
N ASN A 82 -46.15 -35.21 39.95
CA ASN A 82 -46.21 -34.01 40.82
C ASN A 82 -44.86 -33.26 40.94
N ALA A 83 -44.92 -32.03 41.44
CA ALA A 83 -43.84 -31.16 41.95
C ALA A 83 -44.39 -30.43 43.22
N PRO A 84 -43.70 -29.51 43.94
CA PRO A 84 -42.31 -28.99 43.82
C PRO A 84 -41.54 -28.97 45.18
N SER A 85 -40.38 -28.29 45.29
CA SER A 85 -40.00 -27.30 46.37
C SER A 85 -38.50 -27.25 46.80
N THR A 86 -37.89 -26.06 46.66
CA THR A 86 -36.95 -25.33 47.58
C THR A 86 -35.73 -25.94 48.32
N SER A 87 -34.66 -25.10 48.33
CA SER A 87 -33.66 -24.80 49.41
C SER A 87 -32.55 -25.79 49.85
N ASP A 88 -31.32 -25.39 49.47
CA ASP A 88 -30.12 -25.17 50.32
C ASP A 88 -29.30 -26.26 51.07
N THR A 89 -27.98 -26.08 50.92
CA THR A 89 -26.85 -26.42 51.84
C THR A 89 -26.27 -27.85 51.98
N ALA A 90 -24.95 -27.85 52.25
CA ALA A 90 -24.14 -28.83 53.00
C ALA A 90 -23.63 -30.16 52.35
N SER A 91 -22.36 -30.13 51.95
CA SER A 91 -21.26 -31.06 52.33
C SER A 91 -21.28 -32.59 52.07
N SER A 92 -20.12 -33.03 51.53
CA SER A 92 -19.31 -34.21 51.93
C SER A 92 -19.75 -35.66 51.62
N SER A 93 -19.23 -36.17 50.50
CA SER A 93 -18.31 -37.33 50.38
C SER A 93 -18.65 -38.72 50.97
N SER A 94 -18.63 -39.74 50.09
CA SER A 94 -18.06 -41.07 50.36
C SER A 94 -17.77 -41.81 49.03
N PHE A 95 -16.89 -42.81 48.94
CA PHE A 95 -15.49 -42.92 49.44
C PHE A 95 -14.76 -44.00 48.59
N ASN A 96 -13.48 -44.25 48.87
CA ASN A 96 -12.67 -45.41 48.44
C ASN A 96 -12.14 -45.45 46.98
N SER A 97 -10.89 -45.91 46.72
CA SER A 97 -9.81 -46.24 47.70
C SER A 97 -8.39 -46.30 47.10
N HIS A 98 -7.42 -46.11 48.01
CA HIS A 98 -6.01 -46.53 47.99
C HIS A 98 -5.07 -46.16 46.82
N ALA A 99 -4.14 -45.26 47.14
CA ALA A 99 -2.75 -45.35 46.70
C ALA A 99 -1.93 -46.24 47.65
N SER A 100 -0.72 -46.63 47.23
CA SER A 100 0.36 -47.13 48.09
C SER A 100 1.66 -46.40 47.76
N THR A 101 2.56 -46.27 48.75
CA THR A 101 3.60 -45.23 48.78
C THR A 101 4.99 -45.78 49.12
N SER A 102 6.04 -45.11 48.64
CA SER A 102 7.31 -45.03 49.39
C SER A 102 8.05 -43.70 49.17
N SER A 103 8.48 -43.11 50.28
CA SER A 103 9.53 -42.10 50.40
C SER A 103 10.82 -42.80 50.90
N ALA A 104 11.96 -42.19 51.26
CA ALA A 104 12.35 -40.78 51.45
C ALA A 104 13.87 -40.62 51.16
N ALA A 105 14.44 -39.43 51.40
CA ALA A 105 15.87 -39.13 51.21
C ALA A 105 16.70 -39.27 52.50
N ALA A 106 18.02 -39.51 52.39
CA ALA A 106 19.05 -39.11 53.35
C ALA A 106 20.49 -39.34 52.79
N ARG A 107 21.48 -38.67 53.40
CA ARG A 107 22.96 -38.75 53.18
C ARG A 107 23.44 -38.11 51.86
N ASP A 108 24.18 -36.99 51.81
CA ASP A 108 25.12 -36.28 52.72
C ASP A 108 26.60 -36.71 52.65
N THR A 109 27.49 -35.73 52.87
CA THR A 109 28.97 -35.73 52.87
C THR A 109 29.68 -35.87 51.49
N SER A 110 30.90 -35.35 51.27
CA SER A 110 31.51 -34.03 51.62
C SER A 110 32.89 -33.89 50.94
N ASN A 111 33.43 -32.67 50.83
CA ASN A 111 34.88 -32.35 50.73
C ASN A 111 35.65 -32.78 49.44
N LEU A 112 36.78 -32.19 49.01
CA LEU A 112 37.48 -30.95 49.43
C LEU A 112 38.17 -30.26 48.23
N ALA A 113 38.54 -28.99 48.36
CA ALA A 113 39.12 -28.15 47.31
C ALA A 113 40.66 -28.22 47.15
N LYS A 114 41.15 -27.84 45.95
CA LYS A 114 42.42 -27.11 45.64
C LYS A 114 42.53 -26.91 44.11
N LYS A 115 43.33 -26.00 43.52
CA LYS A 115 43.64 -24.56 43.71
C LYS A 115 44.78 -24.22 42.70
N GLN A 116 44.60 -23.14 41.94
CA GLN A 116 45.62 -22.14 41.54
C GLN A 116 46.68 -22.35 40.41
N LYS A 117 46.90 -21.22 39.70
CA LYS A 117 48.15 -20.70 39.05
C LYS A 117 48.61 -21.33 37.72
N LEU A 118 49.32 -20.62 36.80
CA LEU A 118 49.53 -19.17 36.53
C LEU A 118 50.30 -19.01 35.18
N ALA A 119 50.19 -17.85 34.51
CA ALA A 119 51.18 -17.29 33.54
C ALA A 119 51.41 -18.08 32.22
N GLU A 120 52.05 -17.55 31.16
CA GLU A 120 52.23 -16.18 30.64
C GLU A 120 52.85 -16.28 29.23
N ARG A 121 52.52 -15.37 28.29
CA ARG A 121 53.49 -14.55 27.51
C ARG A 121 52.87 -13.80 26.32
N ASN A 122 53.35 -12.58 26.12
CA ASN A 122 53.26 -11.84 24.86
C ASN A 122 54.39 -12.26 23.89
N ILE A 123 54.20 -11.99 22.60
CA ILE A 123 55.25 -11.49 21.69
C ILE A 123 54.55 -10.56 20.67
N SER A 124 55.27 -9.53 20.19
CA SER A 124 54.72 -8.48 19.33
C SER A 124 55.64 -8.18 18.12
N GLY A 125 55.05 -7.58 17.08
CA GLY A 125 55.74 -7.02 15.91
C GLY A 125 55.34 -7.67 14.58
N LEU A 126 55.59 -7.03 13.42
CA LEU A 126 55.86 -5.61 13.14
C LEU A 126 55.77 -5.38 11.60
N HIS A 127 55.29 -4.21 11.14
CA HIS A 127 55.33 -3.75 9.72
C HIS A 127 54.48 -4.58 8.72
N SER A 128 54.06 -4.10 7.54
CA SER A 128 54.58 -3.01 6.71
C SER A 128 53.49 -2.26 5.89
N ARG A 129 53.87 -1.13 5.27
CA ARG A 129 53.04 -0.31 4.37
C ARG A 129 53.12 -0.82 2.91
N ARG A 130 52.05 -0.62 2.12
CA ARG A 130 52.17 -0.18 0.71
C ARG A 130 51.08 0.84 0.35
N ARG A 131 51.42 1.76 -0.56
CA ARG A 131 50.52 2.68 -1.29
C ARG A 131 50.35 2.16 -2.73
N GLY A 132 49.37 2.65 -3.47
CA GLY A 132 49.36 2.55 -4.94
C GLY A 132 48.00 2.84 -5.57
N GLU A 133 47.98 3.89 -6.39
CA GLU A 133 47.06 4.28 -7.48
C GLU A 133 46.06 3.23 -8.06
N GLY A 134 44.93 3.59 -8.67
CA GLY A 134 44.45 4.92 -9.11
C GLY A 134 44.46 5.08 -10.64
N ARG A 135 43.31 5.01 -11.32
CA ARG A 135 43.14 5.34 -12.75
C ARG A 135 41.74 5.90 -13.05
N ASN A 136 41.68 6.83 -13.99
CA ASN A 136 40.43 7.44 -14.49
C ASN A 136 39.94 6.73 -15.76
N GLY A 137 38.63 6.82 -16.01
CA GLY A 137 38.02 6.58 -17.33
C GLY A 137 36.84 7.55 -17.51
N LYS A 138 36.88 8.37 -18.57
CA LYS A 138 35.75 9.19 -19.03
C LYS A 138 35.23 8.61 -20.33
N GLU A 139 33.92 8.64 -20.53
CA GLU A 139 33.37 8.88 -21.87
C GLU A 139 31.97 9.49 -21.79
N ALA A 140 31.50 10.09 -22.88
CA ALA A 140 30.25 10.86 -22.91
C ALA A 140 29.53 10.68 -24.26
N GLY A 141 28.21 10.49 -24.22
CA GLY A 141 27.35 10.37 -25.40
C GLY A 141 26.23 11.41 -25.34
N ALA A 142 26.03 12.16 -26.42
CA ALA A 142 25.13 13.31 -26.43
C ALA A 142 23.71 12.99 -26.94
N CYS A 143 22.72 13.44 -26.16
CA CYS A 143 21.58 14.27 -26.59
C CYS A 143 21.05 14.14 -28.04
N ARG A 144 19.73 13.90 -28.15
CA ARG A 144 18.86 14.70 -29.03
C ARG A 144 17.42 14.74 -28.52
N SER A 145 16.82 15.91 -28.59
CA SER A 145 15.41 16.18 -28.32
C SER A 145 14.69 16.54 -29.62
N LEU A 146 13.39 16.26 -29.69
CA LEU A 146 12.47 16.85 -30.66
C LEU A 146 11.17 17.24 -29.95
N GLN A 147 10.61 18.37 -30.35
CA GLN A 147 9.34 18.93 -29.86
C GLN A 147 8.30 18.84 -30.97
N TYR A 148 7.02 18.71 -30.61
CA TYR A 148 5.93 19.25 -31.43
C TYR A 148 4.75 19.72 -30.55
N VAL A 149 3.87 20.54 -31.13
CA VAL A 149 2.89 21.40 -30.42
C VAL A 149 1.47 21.13 -30.94
N PRO A 150 0.38 21.29 -30.13
CA PRO A 150 -0.92 20.67 -30.43
C PRO A 150 -2.08 21.64 -30.79
N HIS A 151 -3.05 21.13 -31.55
CA HIS A 151 -4.44 21.61 -31.77
C HIS A 151 -5.38 20.37 -31.85
N GLY A 152 -6.71 20.41 -31.67
CA GLY A 152 -7.65 21.52 -31.42
C GLY A 152 -8.93 21.07 -30.66
N HIS A 153 -10.02 21.85 -30.71
CA HIS A 153 -11.13 21.85 -29.72
C HIS A 153 -12.49 21.24 -30.14
N HIS A 154 -13.41 21.16 -29.15
CA HIS A 154 -14.89 21.06 -29.16
C HIS A 154 -15.53 19.65 -29.01
N GLY A 155 -16.64 19.47 -28.28
CA GLY A 155 -17.39 20.42 -27.40
C GLY A 155 -18.76 19.85 -26.93
N LEU A 156 -19.48 20.62 -26.07
CA LEU A 156 -20.89 20.45 -25.64
C LEU A 156 -21.23 19.21 -24.76
N GLU A 157 -22.29 19.18 -23.94
CA GLU A 157 -22.89 20.21 -23.06
C GLU A 157 -23.66 19.50 -21.89
N ALA A 158 -24.36 20.21 -21.00
CA ALA A 158 -24.87 19.66 -19.73
C ALA A 158 -26.40 19.77 -19.55
N HIS A 159 -27.00 18.83 -18.80
CA HIS A 159 -28.36 18.96 -18.27
C HIS A 159 -28.52 18.39 -16.85
N ALA A 160 -29.29 19.14 -16.05
CA ALA A 160 -29.99 18.72 -14.84
C ALA A 160 -31.41 19.34 -14.95
N PRO A 161 -32.47 18.84 -14.25
CA PRO A 161 -32.60 19.06 -12.80
C PRO A 161 -33.37 17.91 -12.06
N GLY A 162 -33.74 18.16 -10.81
CA GLY A 162 -34.75 17.35 -10.09
C GLY A 162 -34.45 17.20 -8.60
N ALA A 163 -35.24 17.85 -7.73
CA ALA A 163 -35.12 17.75 -6.28
C ALA A 163 -36.50 17.55 -5.63
N ALA A 164 -36.54 16.70 -4.60
CA ALA A 164 -37.68 16.51 -3.70
C ALA A 164 -37.15 16.25 -2.27
N GLU A 165 -38.02 16.42 -1.27
CA GLU A 165 -37.63 16.77 0.09
C GLU A 165 -37.33 15.57 1.02
N ARG A 166 -36.98 15.85 2.29
CA ARG A 166 -36.61 14.83 3.29
C ARG A 166 -37.14 15.16 4.69
N ASP A 167 -37.72 14.18 5.35
CA ASP A 167 -37.95 14.15 6.80
C ASP A 167 -36.60 14.21 7.56
N PRO A 168 -36.45 15.10 8.57
CA PRO A 168 -35.19 15.31 9.29
C PRO A 168 -35.07 14.61 10.67
N SER A 169 -35.74 13.49 10.94
CA SER A 169 -35.92 12.98 12.33
C SER A 169 -35.12 11.74 12.80
N ARG A 170 -33.96 11.36 12.22
CA ARG A 170 -32.98 10.44 12.89
C ARG A 170 -31.57 10.42 12.24
N ARG A 171 -30.65 11.31 12.68
CA ARG A 171 -29.19 11.20 12.41
C ARG A 171 -28.35 11.81 13.53
N TYR A 172 -27.51 11.02 14.19
CA TYR A 172 -26.33 11.56 14.87
C TYR A 172 -25.39 12.19 13.82
N SER A 173 -24.86 13.38 14.12
CA SER A 173 -24.75 14.45 13.10
C SER A 173 -23.37 14.60 12.43
N THR A 174 -22.93 13.58 11.70
CA THR A 174 -21.74 13.70 10.81
C THR A 174 -21.82 14.87 9.81
N LYS A 175 -23.03 15.31 9.44
CA LYS A 175 -23.26 16.50 8.60
C LYS A 175 -23.02 17.84 9.30
N ALA A 176 -23.12 17.92 10.63
CA ALA A 176 -22.74 19.13 11.38
C ALA A 176 -21.20 19.27 11.41
N TRP A 177 -20.51 18.16 11.69
CA TRP A 177 -19.05 18.02 11.66
C TRP A 177 -18.41 18.29 10.27
N ALA A 178 -19.17 18.15 9.19
CA ALA A 178 -18.74 18.52 7.84
C ALA A 178 -18.87 20.03 7.56
N ARG A 179 -19.94 20.69 8.05
CA ARG A 179 -20.19 22.12 7.80
C ARG A 179 -19.27 23.05 8.61
N SER A 180 -18.88 22.66 9.82
CA SER A 180 -17.92 23.43 10.65
C SER A 180 -16.55 23.58 9.97
N ARG A 181 -16.05 22.52 9.34
CA ARG A 181 -14.70 22.48 8.73
C ARG A 181 -14.51 23.33 7.47
N ALA A 182 -15.56 23.98 6.97
CA ALA A 182 -15.46 24.91 5.84
C ALA A 182 -14.89 26.30 6.21
N ALA A 183 -14.83 26.65 7.51
CA ALA A 183 -14.53 28.03 7.94
C ALA A 183 -13.83 28.17 9.31
N SER A 184 -12.63 27.60 9.48
CA SER A 184 -11.69 28.06 10.53
C SER A 184 -10.21 27.83 10.16
N LYS A 185 -9.31 28.49 10.89
CA LYS A 185 -7.87 28.56 10.61
C LYS A 185 -7.07 27.54 11.43
N SER A 186 -6.74 26.36 10.88
CA SER A 186 -5.46 25.66 11.14
C SER A 186 -5.29 24.45 10.22
N ILE A 187 -4.05 23.96 10.12
CA ILE A 187 -3.66 22.71 9.43
C ILE A 187 -2.91 21.76 10.40
N PHE A 188 -3.01 22.00 11.71
CA PHE A 188 -2.53 21.11 12.75
C PHE A 188 -3.71 20.35 13.37
N MET A 189 -3.67 19.02 13.38
CA MET A 189 -4.75 18.18 13.94
C MET A 189 -4.19 16.92 14.62
N VAL A 190 -4.87 16.48 15.67
CA VAL A 190 -4.63 15.21 16.39
C VAL A 190 -5.98 14.54 16.62
N ASP A 191 -6.20 13.39 15.98
CA ASP A 191 -7.24 12.44 16.38
C ASP A 191 -6.62 11.52 17.43
N ILE A 192 -7.06 11.70 18.68
CA ILE A 192 -6.48 10.98 19.82
C ILE A 192 -7.01 9.56 19.94
N GLY A 193 -8.20 9.26 19.40
CA GLY A 193 -8.72 7.89 19.31
C GLY A 193 -7.89 7.05 18.34
N TRP A 194 -7.65 7.59 17.13
CA TRP A 194 -6.78 7.02 16.12
C TRP A 194 -5.35 6.83 16.63
N LEU A 195 -4.76 7.86 17.25
CA LEU A 195 -3.40 7.80 17.80
C LEU A 195 -3.26 6.73 18.91
N LEU A 196 -4.22 6.66 19.84
CA LEU A 196 -4.20 5.63 20.89
C LEU A 196 -4.48 4.23 20.34
N GLY A 197 -5.21 4.10 19.22
CA GLY A 197 -5.31 2.85 18.46
C GLY A 197 -3.95 2.32 18.00
N HIS A 198 -3.09 3.19 17.45
CA HIS A 198 -1.73 2.79 17.08
C HIS A 198 -0.87 2.40 18.30
N TYR A 199 -1.02 3.10 19.44
CA TYR A 199 -0.33 2.74 20.68
C TYR A 199 -0.81 1.38 21.24
N TYR A 200 -2.10 1.05 21.08
CA TYR A 200 -2.66 -0.26 21.41
C TYR A 200 -2.06 -1.38 20.54
N PHE A 201 -2.12 -1.25 19.21
CA PHE A 201 -1.57 -2.28 18.31
C PHE A 201 -0.04 -2.39 18.36
N ALA A 202 0.66 -1.35 18.79
CA ALA A 202 2.10 -1.38 19.06
C ALA A 202 2.46 -1.95 20.46
N GLY A 203 1.48 -2.30 21.30
CA GLY A 203 1.72 -2.88 22.63
C GLY A 203 2.28 -1.90 23.67
N ILE A 204 2.02 -0.59 23.49
CA ILE A 204 2.58 0.50 24.31
C ILE A 204 1.50 1.47 24.83
N LEU A 205 0.22 1.07 24.83
CA LEU A 205 -0.89 1.91 25.31
C LEU A 205 -0.76 2.29 26.79
N ASP A 206 -0.02 1.52 27.59
CA ASP A 206 0.25 1.79 29.00
C ASP A 206 1.38 2.83 29.22
N LYS A 207 2.16 3.16 28.18
CA LYS A 207 3.33 4.04 28.32
C LYS A 207 2.93 5.52 28.36
N PRO A 208 3.66 6.37 29.10
CA PRO A 208 3.38 7.81 29.15
C PRO A 208 3.44 8.49 27.76
N LEU A 209 2.42 9.29 27.45
CA LEU A 209 2.30 10.03 26.21
C LEU A 209 2.10 11.53 26.52
N LEU A 210 3.00 12.37 26.01
CA LEU A 210 2.85 13.83 26.03
C LEU A 210 2.44 14.33 24.65
N VAL A 211 1.28 14.96 24.55
CA VAL A 211 0.75 15.59 23.33
C VAL A 211 0.79 17.11 23.47
N LEU A 212 1.59 17.79 22.65
CA LEU A 212 1.49 19.24 22.47
C LEU A 212 0.62 19.54 21.25
N TYR A 213 -0.35 20.44 21.37
CA TYR A 213 -1.27 20.78 20.28
C TYR A 213 -1.51 22.28 20.15
N GLY A 214 -1.75 22.77 18.92
CA GLY A 214 -1.87 24.20 18.63
C GLY A 214 -3.28 24.79 18.76
N ASP A 215 -4.31 23.97 18.51
CA ASP A 215 -5.68 24.43 18.23
C ASP A 215 -6.71 23.67 19.08
N GLU A 216 -7.84 24.30 19.39
CA GLU A 216 -8.86 23.73 20.27
C GLU A 216 -9.35 22.37 19.80
N SER A 217 -8.97 21.33 20.56
CA SER A 217 -9.23 19.93 20.29
C SER A 217 -10.03 19.37 21.49
N PRO A 218 -11.37 19.40 21.47
CA PRO A 218 -12.19 19.10 22.66
C PRO A 218 -11.93 17.73 23.27
N GLU A 219 -11.56 16.74 22.46
CA GLU A 219 -11.21 15.37 22.89
C GLU A 219 -9.91 15.28 23.69
N LEU A 220 -9.02 16.28 23.57
CA LEU A 220 -7.81 16.41 24.40
C LEU A 220 -8.08 17.16 25.71
N LEU A 221 -9.21 17.87 25.85
CA LEU A 221 -9.56 18.60 27.06
C LEU A 221 -9.94 17.61 28.18
N GLY A 222 -9.04 17.46 29.16
CA GLY A 222 -9.25 16.58 30.29
C GLY A 222 -9.08 15.08 29.99
N ILE A 223 -8.46 14.70 28.86
CA ILE A 223 -8.24 13.28 28.51
C ILE A 223 -7.49 12.51 29.60
N GLY A 224 -6.59 13.15 30.35
CA GLY A 224 -5.90 12.57 31.50
C GLY A 224 -6.82 12.03 32.61
N LYS A 225 -8.10 12.44 32.66
CA LYS A 225 -9.11 11.86 33.56
C LYS A 225 -9.55 10.46 33.12
N PHE A 226 -9.50 10.17 31.82
CA PHE A 226 -9.95 8.91 31.20
C PHE A 226 -8.80 8.01 30.75
N LYS A 227 -7.61 8.60 30.55
CA LYS A 227 -6.34 7.95 30.19
C LYS A 227 -5.21 8.59 31.01
N PRO A 228 -4.97 8.19 32.27
CA PRO A 228 -3.99 8.84 33.16
C PRO A 228 -2.55 8.89 32.63
N GLN A 229 -2.19 7.99 31.70
CA GLN A 229 -0.91 7.99 31.00
C GLN A 229 -0.77 9.07 29.91
N VAL A 230 -1.87 9.74 29.52
CA VAL A 230 -1.89 10.74 28.45
C VAL A 230 -1.96 12.15 29.03
N THR A 231 -0.86 12.90 28.91
CA THR A 231 -0.79 14.34 29.19
C THR A 231 -0.99 15.11 27.90
N ALA A 232 -2.01 15.96 27.80
CA ALA A 232 -2.25 16.81 26.64
C ALA A 232 -2.18 18.30 27.03
N ILE A 233 -1.41 19.11 26.28
CA ILE A 233 -1.15 20.53 26.57
C ILE A 233 -1.39 21.38 25.32
N GLY A 234 -2.35 22.30 25.41
CA GLY A 234 -2.58 23.32 24.40
C GLY A 234 -1.50 24.40 24.45
N VAL A 235 -0.79 24.60 23.34
CA VAL A 235 0.30 25.56 23.22
C VAL A 235 -0.28 26.93 22.91
N LYS A 236 -0.24 27.86 23.87
CA LYS A 236 -0.78 29.21 23.70
C LYS A 236 -0.02 30.00 22.63
N MET A 237 -0.69 30.35 21.54
CA MET A 237 -0.13 31.20 20.49
C MET A 237 -0.12 32.68 20.93
N PRO A 238 0.98 33.43 20.73
CA PRO A 238 1.06 34.82 21.18
C PRO A 238 0.31 35.82 20.27
N THR A 239 -0.13 35.42 19.08
CA THR A 239 -0.95 36.26 18.20
C THR A 239 -2.05 35.43 17.49
N PRO A 240 -3.20 36.03 17.08
CA PRO A 240 -4.27 35.35 16.32
C PRO A 240 -3.92 34.90 14.88
N PHE A 241 -2.63 34.94 14.53
CA PHE A 241 -2.08 34.56 13.23
C PHE A 241 -0.88 33.60 13.34
N ALA A 242 -0.43 33.28 14.55
CA ALA A 242 0.57 32.24 14.81
C ALA A 242 -0.09 30.85 14.91
N THR A 243 0.68 29.79 14.68
CA THR A 243 0.18 28.40 14.71
C THR A 243 1.30 27.44 15.11
N SER A 244 1.04 26.50 16.03
CA SER A 244 2.00 25.43 16.36
C SER A 244 1.99 24.36 15.27
N HIS A 245 2.68 24.63 14.16
CA HIS A 245 2.60 23.78 12.96
C HIS A 245 3.59 22.60 12.95
N THR A 246 4.55 22.58 13.88
CA THR A 246 5.57 21.53 14.06
C THR A 246 4.97 20.16 14.30
N LYS A 247 5.53 19.13 13.64
CA LYS A 247 5.16 17.73 13.78
C LYS A 247 6.43 16.94 14.07
N MET A 248 6.58 16.53 15.32
CA MET A 248 7.79 15.91 15.85
C MET A 248 7.42 14.86 16.89
N MET A 249 8.11 13.73 16.90
CA MET A 249 8.02 12.72 17.95
C MET A 249 9.37 12.62 18.65
N LEU A 250 9.36 12.67 19.97
CA LEU A 250 10.49 12.28 20.82
C LEU A 250 10.14 10.91 21.41
N LEU A 251 10.96 9.90 21.14
CA LEU A 251 10.70 8.52 21.52
C LEU A 251 11.80 8.05 22.46
N GLY A 252 11.48 7.83 23.74
CA GLY A 252 12.40 7.29 24.73
C GLY A 252 12.19 5.79 24.94
N TYR A 253 13.27 5.01 24.92
CA TYR A 253 13.24 3.55 25.08
C TYR A 253 13.61 3.12 26.51
N ALA A 254 13.46 1.83 26.84
CA ALA A 254 13.70 1.31 28.20
C ALA A 254 15.20 1.25 28.58
N ASP A 255 16.09 1.16 27.59
CA ASP A 255 17.55 1.10 27.71
C ASP A 255 18.23 2.49 27.85
N GLY A 256 17.45 3.53 28.16
CA GLY A 256 17.93 4.92 28.22
C GLY A 256 18.07 5.60 26.86
N SER A 257 18.21 4.87 25.75
CA SER A 257 18.36 5.44 24.41
C SER A 257 17.10 6.19 23.95
N MET A 258 17.21 6.99 22.89
CA MET A 258 16.05 7.68 22.30
C MET A 258 16.11 7.77 20.76
N ARG A 259 15.06 8.34 20.17
CA ARG A 259 14.98 8.69 18.75
C ARG A 259 14.17 9.98 18.57
N VAL A 260 14.56 10.77 17.58
CA VAL A 260 13.82 11.95 17.11
C VAL A 260 13.23 11.64 15.73
N VAL A 261 11.95 11.94 15.55
CA VAL A 261 11.28 11.89 14.24
C VAL A 261 10.72 13.28 13.95
N ILE A 262 11.00 13.82 12.76
CA ILE A 262 10.42 15.08 12.26
C ILE A 262 9.61 14.73 11.02
N SER A 263 8.34 15.14 10.95
CA SER A 263 7.44 14.77 9.86
C SER A 263 6.70 15.98 9.27
N THR A 264 5.97 15.74 8.19
CA THR A 264 5.00 16.70 7.63
C THR A 264 3.55 16.32 7.90
N ALA A 265 3.32 15.12 8.44
CA ALA A 265 1.99 14.58 8.73
C ALA A 265 1.44 15.05 10.08
N ASN A 266 0.14 15.36 10.09
CA ASN A 266 -0.66 15.48 11.31
C ASN A 266 -0.93 14.09 11.94
N LEU A 267 -1.52 14.03 13.13
CA LEU A 267 -1.80 12.76 13.82
C LEU A 267 -3.29 12.36 13.70
N TYR A 268 -3.78 12.22 12.46
CA TYR A 268 -5.12 11.70 12.13
C TYR A 268 -5.07 10.95 10.78
N GLU A 269 -6.09 10.14 10.48
CA GLU A 269 -6.01 9.12 9.42
C GLU A 269 -5.66 9.62 8.01
N ASP A 270 -6.38 10.60 7.44
CA ASP A 270 -6.21 11.00 6.04
C ASP A 270 -4.77 11.40 5.71
N ASP A 271 -4.07 12.02 6.66
CA ASP A 271 -2.69 12.48 6.51
C ASP A 271 -1.70 11.32 6.32
N TRP A 272 -2.05 10.09 6.71
CA TRP A 272 -1.23 8.89 6.53
C TRP A 272 -1.78 7.93 5.45
N HIS A 273 -2.87 8.31 4.79
CA HIS A 273 -3.54 7.51 3.77
C HIS A 273 -3.10 7.89 2.34
N ASN A 274 -3.78 8.82 1.67
CA ASN A 274 -3.55 9.18 0.26
C ASN A 274 -2.67 10.44 0.05
N ARG A 275 -2.13 11.03 1.12
CA ARG A 275 -1.28 12.24 1.02
C ARG A 275 0.19 11.88 0.88
N THR A 276 0.92 12.61 0.03
CA THR A 276 2.38 12.55 0.02
C THR A 276 2.93 13.33 1.20
N GLN A 277 3.55 12.62 2.15
CA GLN A 277 4.23 13.16 3.34
C GLN A 277 5.74 12.89 3.28
N GLY A 278 6.51 13.63 4.08
CA GLY A 278 7.92 13.34 4.36
C GLY A 278 8.16 13.08 5.84
N LEU A 279 9.11 12.19 6.14
CA LEU A 279 9.62 11.90 7.47
C LEU A 279 11.15 11.90 7.42
N TRP A 280 11.77 12.58 8.37
CA TRP A 280 13.15 12.33 8.79
C TRP A 280 13.13 11.57 10.12
N ILE A 281 13.96 10.54 10.24
CA ILE A 281 14.04 9.65 11.39
C ILE A 281 15.52 9.61 11.78
N SER A 282 15.85 9.99 13.03
CA SER A 282 17.22 9.91 13.52
C SER A 282 17.72 8.46 13.57
N PRO A 283 19.04 8.21 13.58
CA PRO A 283 19.58 6.96 14.11
C PRO A 283 19.05 6.69 15.53
N LEU A 284 19.29 5.48 16.05
CA LEU A 284 19.13 5.26 17.49
C LEU A 284 20.17 6.13 18.20
N LEU A 285 19.76 6.86 19.24
CA LEU A 285 20.58 7.81 19.98
C LEU A 285 20.87 7.16 21.35
N PRO A 286 22.05 6.55 21.57
CA PRO A 286 22.36 5.84 22.81
C PRO A 286 22.24 6.73 24.06
N ALA A 287 22.10 6.12 25.23
CA ALA A 287 22.36 6.83 26.48
C ALA A 287 23.87 7.15 26.59
N LEU A 288 24.19 8.35 27.07
CA LEU A 288 25.54 8.67 27.56
C LEU A 288 25.76 8.04 28.94
N SER A 289 27.02 7.81 29.31
CA SER A 289 27.38 7.38 30.67
C SER A 289 27.16 8.51 31.68
N GLU A 290 27.02 8.18 32.97
CA GLU A 290 26.67 9.18 33.99
C GLU A 290 27.84 10.12 34.35
N ASP A 291 29.06 9.75 33.99
CA ASP A 291 30.31 10.53 34.10
C ASP A 291 30.62 11.37 32.84
N ALA A 292 29.79 11.29 31.79
CA ALA A 292 30.01 12.03 30.55
C ALA A 292 29.87 13.55 30.73
N ASP A 293 30.74 14.32 30.08
CA ASP A 293 30.65 15.78 30.03
C ASP A 293 29.27 16.23 29.50
N THR A 294 28.74 17.30 30.08
CA THR A 294 27.62 18.09 29.54
C THR A 294 27.70 18.37 28.03
N ALA A 295 28.90 18.57 27.50
CA ALA A 295 29.17 18.80 26.07
C ALA A 295 29.20 17.50 25.23
N ALA A 296 29.35 16.34 25.86
CA ALA A 296 29.46 15.05 25.17
C ALA A 296 28.19 14.70 24.38
N GLY A 297 28.37 13.90 23.33
CA GLY A 297 27.27 13.45 22.47
C GLY A 297 26.65 14.53 21.59
N GLU A 298 27.30 15.67 21.36
CA GLU A 298 26.87 16.62 20.31
C GLU A 298 27.32 16.16 18.91
N SER A 299 26.46 16.44 17.94
CA SER A 299 26.67 16.26 16.51
C SER A 299 27.58 17.34 15.89
N LEU A 300 28.28 17.01 14.79
CA LEU A 300 29.00 17.99 13.98
C LEU A 300 28.11 19.12 13.40
N THR A 301 26.79 18.96 13.48
CA THR A 301 25.78 19.91 13.00
C THR A 301 25.13 20.75 14.11
N GLY A 302 25.48 20.53 15.37
CA GLY A 302 24.90 21.25 16.53
C GLY A 302 23.43 20.90 16.82
N PHE A 303 22.91 19.82 16.25
CA PHE A 303 21.50 19.44 16.29
C PHE A 303 20.97 19.21 17.70
N ARG A 304 21.75 18.62 18.62
CA ARG A 304 21.28 18.33 19.99
C ARG A 304 21.01 19.64 20.74
N GLN A 305 21.96 20.55 20.67
CA GLN A 305 21.91 21.86 21.30
C GLN A 305 20.89 22.82 20.65
N ASP A 306 20.66 22.74 19.34
CA ASP A 306 19.59 23.52 18.68
C ASP A 306 18.20 22.94 18.96
N LEU A 307 18.03 21.61 19.01
CA LEU A 307 16.78 20.98 19.44
C LEU A 307 16.44 21.31 20.90
N MET A 308 17.43 21.29 21.80
CA MET A 308 17.22 21.71 23.20
C MET A 308 16.77 23.18 23.28
N LEU A 309 17.39 24.08 22.52
CA LEU A 309 17.01 25.49 22.47
C LEU A 309 15.56 25.65 21.97
N TYR A 310 15.19 24.90 20.94
CA TYR A 310 13.84 24.88 20.38
C TYR A 310 12.77 24.44 21.39
N LEU A 311 13.08 23.40 22.20
CA LEU A 311 12.17 22.92 23.25
C LEU A 311 12.08 23.87 24.45
N VAL A 312 13.14 24.63 24.76
CA VAL A 312 13.11 25.65 25.82
C VAL A 312 12.17 26.80 25.48
N GLU A 313 12.11 27.24 24.22
CA GLU A 313 11.26 28.37 23.81
C GLU A 313 9.75 28.13 23.95
N TYR A 314 9.30 26.88 24.03
CA TYR A 314 7.91 26.56 24.40
C TYR A 314 7.54 27.04 25.82
N LYS A 315 8.51 27.16 26.73
CA LYS A 315 8.33 27.58 28.13
C LYS A 315 7.33 26.70 28.91
N ILE A 316 7.23 25.42 28.53
CA ILE A 316 6.39 24.37 29.14
C ILE A 316 7.27 23.50 30.06
N SER A 317 6.92 23.42 31.35
CA SER A 317 7.72 22.66 32.34
C SER A 317 7.73 21.15 32.09
N GLN A 318 6.66 20.59 31.50
CA GLN A 318 6.56 19.18 31.12
C GLN A 318 7.53 18.77 29.99
N LEU A 319 8.23 19.71 29.36
CA LEU A 319 9.34 19.42 28.43
C LEU A 319 10.69 19.24 29.14
N GLN A 320 10.84 19.62 30.41
CA GLN A 320 12.13 19.48 31.12
C GLN A 320 12.62 18.02 31.24
N PRO A 321 11.77 17.00 31.47
CA PRO A 321 12.21 15.60 31.40
C PRO A 321 12.74 15.19 30.02
N TRP A 322 12.16 15.72 28.93
CA TRP A 322 12.62 15.47 27.57
C TRP A 322 13.94 16.19 27.27
N ILE A 323 14.10 17.44 27.70
CA ILE A 323 15.35 18.19 27.60
C ILE A 323 16.46 17.48 28.40
N ALA A 324 16.16 17.01 29.62
CA ALA A 324 17.10 16.24 30.44
C ALA A 324 17.49 14.91 29.77
N ARG A 325 16.55 14.20 29.12
CA ARG A 325 16.86 13.00 28.34
C ARG A 325 17.75 13.29 27.13
N ILE A 326 17.48 14.38 26.41
CA ILE A 326 18.32 14.82 25.27
C ILE A 326 19.74 15.14 25.74
N ARG A 327 19.92 15.76 26.92
CA ARG A 327 21.26 15.97 27.52
C ARG A 327 21.98 14.65 27.85
N LYS A 328 21.25 13.63 28.32
CA LYS A 328 21.78 12.29 28.62
C LYS A 328 21.84 11.34 27.40
N SER A 329 21.70 11.85 26.17
CA SER A 329 21.69 11.03 24.95
C SER A 329 22.76 11.45 23.95
N ASP A 330 23.36 10.47 23.28
CA ASP A 330 24.37 10.68 22.24
C ASP A 330 23.71 10.96 20.87
N PHE A 331 23.93 12.17 20.38
CA PHE A 331 23.47 12.68 19.09
C PHE A 331 24.63 12.78 18.06
N SER A 332 25.85 12.35 18.39
CA SER A 332 27.06 12.48 17.55
C SER A 332 26.88 11.95 16.12
N ALA A 333 26.10 10.87 15.96
CA ALA A 333 25.76 10.25 14.68
C ALA A 333 24.76 11.04 13.80
N ILE A 334 24.25 12.20 14.25
CA ILE A 334 23.34 13.04 13.46
C ILE A 334 24.12 13.90 12.46
N ASN A 335 23.73 13.81 11.20
CA ASN A 335 24.39 14.43 10.04
C ASN A 335 23.52 15.49 9.34
N VAL A 336 22.49 16.02 10.00
CA VAL A 336 21.60 17.08 9.48
C VAL A 336 21.52 18.25 10.45
N PHE A 337 21.39 19.47 9.93
CA PHE A 337 21.18 20.67 10.76
C PHE A 337 19.72 20.82 11.18
N PHE A 338 19.49 21.30 12.41
CA PHE A 338 18.15 21.67 12.87
C PHE A 338 17.81 23.11 12.42
N VAL A 339 16.62 23.30 11.83
CA VAL A 339 16.09 24.61 11.44
C VAL A 339 14.68 24.77 11.99
N GLY A 340 14.58 25.42 13.14
CA GLY A 340 13.30 25.73 13.79
C GLY A 340 12.76 27.11 13.42
N SER A 341 11.47 27.30 13.68
CA SER A 341 10.82 28.61 13.78
C SER A 341 10.02 28.64 15.09
N VAL A 342 10.22 29.67 15.91
CA VAL A 342 9.43 29.93 17.12
C VAL A 342 8.82 31.34 17.03
N PRO A 343 7.63 31.59 17.61
CA PRO A 343 7.02 32.92 17.59
C PRO A 343 7.88 34.02 18.23
N GLY A 344 7.68 35.27 17.83
CA GLY A 344 8.36 36.45 18.36
C GLY A 344 9.33 37.12 17.37
N GLY A 345 9.87 38.28 17.76
CA GLY A 345 10.96 38.94 17.06
C GLY A 345 12.30 38.50 17.62
N HIS A 346 13.18 37.94 16.77
CA HIS A 346 14.45 37.34 17.19
C HIS A 346 15.62 38.04 16.49
N ARG A 347 16.43 38.77 17.28
CA ARG A 347 17.64 39.46 16.80
C ARG A 347 18.78 38.45 16.56
N GLU A 348 19.79 38.85 15.77
CA GLU A 348 20.99 38.04 15.56
C GLU A 348 21.84 37.98 16.83
N GLY A 349 22.22 36.77 17.27
CA GLY A 349 23.09 36.58 18.43
C GLY A 349 24.56 36.52 18.04
N SER A 350 25.41 37.32 18.68
CA SER A 350 26.84 37.49 18.38
C SER A 350 27.65 36.18 18.28
N VAL A 351 27.23 35.11 18.96
CA VAL A 351 27.93 33.81 18.98
C VAL A 351 27.34 32.78 17.99
N ARG A 352 26.02 32.78 17.74
CA ARG A 352 25.35 31.75 16.90
C ARG A 352 24.82 32.26 15.55
N GLY A 353 24.81 33.57 15.34
CA GLY A 353 24.06 34.21 14.27
C GLY A 353 22.55 34.17 14.53
N HIS A 354 21.74 34.33 13.48
CA HIS A 354 20.29 34.13 13.57
C HIS A 354 19.92 32.69 14.00
N PRO A 355 19.08 32.49 15.04
CA PRO A 355 18.70 31.17 15.54
C PRO A 355 17.56 30.49 14.75
N TRP A 356 16.64 31.26 14.15
CA TRP A 356 15.38 30.74 13.59
C TRP A 356 15.12 31.14 12.13
N GLY A 357 14.15 30.49 11.50
CA GLY A 357 13.52 30.90 10.25
C GLY A 357 14.46 30.90 9.03
N HIS A 358 14.13 31.71 8.02
CA HIS A 358 14.91 31.76 6.78
C HIS A 358 16.32 32.30 7.00
N ALA A 359 16.51 33.14 8.02
CA ALA A 359 17.79 33.71 8.39
C ALA A 359 18.74 32.65 8.98
N ARG A 360 18.23 31.70 9.81
CA ARG A 360 19.00 30.51 10.25
C ARG A 360 19.43 29.65 9.07
N LEU A 361 18.52 29.36 8.15
CA LEU A 361 18.86 28.58 6.95
C LEU A 361 19.93 29.30 6.12
N GLY A 362 19.79 30.62 5.90
CA GLY A 362 20.79 31.42 5.19
C GLY A 362 22.17 31.47 5.87
N SER A 363 22.24 31.49 7.21
CA SER A 363 23.52 31.48 7.94
C SER A 363 24.20 30.10 7.93
N LEU A 364 23.43 29.01 7.88
CA LEU A 364 23.94 27.66 7.67
C LEU A 364 24.44 27.45 6.23
N LEU A 365 23.66 27.87 5.23
CA LEU A 365 24.04 27.77 3.82
C LEU A 365 25.34 28.54 3.52
N ALA A 366 25.49 29.75 4.05
CA ALA A 366 26.72 30.55 3.94
C ALA A 366 27.98 29.90 4.53
N LYS A 367 27.83 28.92 5.44
CA LYS A 367 28.94 28.22 6.11
C LYS A 367 29.19 26.82 5.53
N HIS A 368 28.16 26.15 5.02
CA HIS A 368 28.20 24.71 4.77
C HIS A 368 27.76 24.28 3.36
N ALA A 369 27.09 25.13 2.57
CA ALA A 369 26.77 24.81 1.17
C ALA A 369 27.95 25.19 0.27
N THR A 370 28.40 24.25 -0.56
CA THR A 370 29.42 24.48 -1.61
C THR A 370 28.99 25.62 -2.56
N PRO A 371 29.91 26.39 -3.18
CA PRO A 371 29.56 27.48 -4.10
C PRO A 371 28.60 27.03 -5.22
N ILE A 372 27.56 27.83 -5.48
CA ILE A 372 26.47 27.48 -6.41
C ILE A 372 26.27 28.59 -7.44
N ASP A 373 26.24 28.21 -8.72
CA ASP A 373 25.94 29.12 -9.83
C ASP A 373 24.55 29.74 -9.67
N ASP A 374 24.44 31.08 -9.75
CA ASP A 374 23.19 31.82 -9.56
C ASP A 374 22.14 31.53 -10.65
N ARG A 375 22.47 30.82 -11.74
CA ARG A 375 21.49 30.30 -12.71
C ARG A 375 20.70 29.11 -12.16
N ILE A 376 21.21 28.40 -11.16
CA ILE A 376 20.55 27.21 -10.56
C ILE A 376 19.41 27.66 -9.65
N PRO A 377 18.16 27.26 -9.94
CA PRO A 377 16.96 27.82 -9.30
C PRO A 377 16.82 27.42 -7.83
N VAL A 378 16.30 28.35 -7.03
CA VAL A 378 15.74 28.02 -5.72
C VAL A 378 14.33 27.49 -5.93
N VAL A 379 14.12 26.21 -5.60
CA VAL A 379 12.84 25.53 -5.80
C VAL A 379 12.19 25.28 -4.44
N CYS A 380 10.97 25.79 -4.30
CA CYS A 380 10.14 25.65 -3.12
C CYS A 380 8.94 24.75 -3.45
N GLN A 381 8.49 23.98 -2.47
CA GLN A 381 7.29 23.16 -2.55
C GLN A 381 6.58 23.20 -1.19
N SER A 382 5.31 23.58 -1.16
CA SER A 382 4.51 23.51 0.06
C SER A 382 3.01 23.34 -0.21
N SER A 383 2.28 22.93 0.83
CA SER A 383 0.83 22.66 0.78
C SER A 383 -0.02 23.93 0.89
N SER A 384 0.52 24.98 1.51
CA SER A 384 -0.15 26.29 1.67
C SER A 384 0.78 27.41 1.25
N ILE A 385 0.19 28.56 0.90
CA ILE A 385 0.88 29.78 0.46
C ILE A 385 0.26 30.97 1.21
N GLY A 386 1.11 31.75 1.88
CA GLY A 386 0.71 32.96 2.60
C GLY A 386 0.60 34.19 1.72
N SER A 387 0.37 35.35 2.34
CA SER A 387 0.48 36.66 1.69
C SER A 387 1.96 37.03 1.55
N LEU A 388 2.47 37.04 0.32
CA LEU A 388 3.90 37.21 -0.01
C LEU A 388 4.30 38.65 -0.33
N GLY A 389 3.34 39.50 -0.73
CA GLY A 389 3.57 40.89 -1.12
C GLY A 389 3.02 41.22 -2.51
N ALA A 390 3.01 42.51 -2.85
CA ALA A 390 2.43 43.01 -4.11
C ALA A 390 3.22 42.62 -5.38
N ASN A 391 4.50 42.28 -5.22
CA ASN A 391 5.40 41.81 -6.28
C ASN A 391 6.39 40.78 -5.71
N VAL A 392 7.19 40.14 -6.58
CA VAL A 392 8.16 39.12 -6.18
C VAL A 392 9.36 39.71 -5.40
N GLN A 393 9.61 41.02 -5.53
CA GLN A 393 10.66 41.73 -4.80
C GLN A 393 10.35 41.83 -3.31
N ALA A 394 9.12 42.23 -2.95
CA ALA A 394 8.70 42.70 -1.62
C ALA A 394 8.86 41.72 -0.42
N TRP A 395 9.27 40.47 -0.66
CA TRP A 395 9.75 39.54 0.37
C TRP A 395 10.50 38.35 -0.24
N ILE A 396 9.99 37.80 -1.35
CA ILE A 396 10.54 36.59 -1.95
C ILE A 396 11.97 36.81 -2.45
N GLN A 397 12.25 37.85 -3.24
CA GLN A 397 13.64 38.14 -3.64
C GLN A 397 14.42 38.93 -2.58
N GLN A 398 13.81 39.84 -1.83
CA GLN A 398 14.52 40.69 -0.87
C GLN A 398 15.06 39.90 0.34
N ASP A 399 14.26 39.00 0.92
CA ASP A 399 14.56 38.38 2.22
C ASP A 399 14.71 36.86 2.10
N PHE A 400 13.71 36.20 1.48
CA PHE A 400 13.62 34.73 1.48
C PHE A 400 14.65 34.08 0.55
N VAL A 401 14.57 34.32 -0.77
CA VAL A 401 15.54 33.83 -1.77
C VAL A 401 16.91 34.46 -1.55
N ASN A 402 17.00 35.69 -1.02
CA ASN A 402 18.25 36.29 -0.59
C ASN A 402 18.95 35.50 0.54
N SER A 403 18.18 34.77 1.36
CA SER A 403 18.72 33.83 2.34
C SER A 403 19.03 32.47 1.72
N LEU A 404 18.11 31.91 0.93
CA LEU A 404 18.25 30.58 0.29
C LEU A 404 19.29 30.55 -0.85
N ARG A 405 19.73 31.69 -1.38
CA ARG A 405 20.81 31.77 -2.39
C ARG A 405 22.22 31.66 -1.81
N LYS A 406 22.39 31.82 -0.49
CA LYS A 406 23.71 31.84 0.17
C LYS A 406 24.44 30.50 -0.01
N ASP A 407 25.76 30.58 0.01
CA ASP A 407 26.73 29.48 -0.12
C ASP A 407 28.10 29.96 0.39
N SER A 408 29.09 29.08 0.49
CA SER A 408 30.43 29.36 1.04
C SER A 408 31.35 30.15 0.10
N SER A 409 30.83 30.82 -0.94
CA SER A 409 31.62 31.70 -1.79
C SER A 409 32.19 32.89 -1.02
N PRO A 410 33.48 33.24 -1.18
CA PRO A 410 34.03 34.47 -0.61
C PRO A 410 33.26 35.73 -1.06
N GLY A 411 33.04 36.65 -0.11
CA GLY A 411 32.40 37.93 -0.40
C GLY A 411 33.23 38.78 -1.37
N GLY A 412 32.56 39.43 -2.33
CA GLY A 412 33.19 40.34 -3.30
C GLY A 412 32.71 40.19 -4.74
N LYS A 413 32.14 39.04 -5.13
CA LYS A 413 31.48 38.89 -6.44
C LYS A 413 30.08 39.52 -6.45
N LEU A 414 29.74 40.20 -7.54
CA LEU A 414 28.38 40.68 -7.81
C LEU A 414 27.45 39.48 -8.09
N ARG A 415 26.76 39.01 -7.05
CA ARG A 415 25.83 37.87 -7.10
C ARG A 415 24.52 38.23 -7.78
N GLN A 416 24.07 37.39 -8.71
CA GLN A 416 22.74 37.52 -9.30
C GLN A 416 21.67 36.98 -8.32
N MET A 417 20.39 37.18 -8.66
CA MET A 417 19.27 36.62 -7.89
C MET A 417 18.79 35.35 -8.60
N PRO A 418 18.89 34.16 -7.98
CA PRO A 418 18.57 32.92 -8.67
C PRO A 418 17.07 32.80 -9.00
N PRO A 419 16.70 32.07 -10.08
CA PRO A 419 15.30 31.92 -10.46
C PRO A 419 14.48 31.24 -9.37
N PHE A 420 13.39 31.88 -8.95
CA PHE A 420 12.42 31.34 -8.00
C PHE A 420 11.39 30.47 -8.72
N LYS A 421 11.22 29.22 -8.27
CA LYS A 421 10.19 28.28 -8.74
C LYS A 421 9.40 27.73 -7.54
N MET A 422 8.08 27.65 -7.68
CA MET A 422 7.16 27.18 -6.63
C MET A 422 6.31 26.02 -7.12
N ILE A 423 6.55 24.81 -6.63
CA ILE A 423 5.73 23.63 -6.90
C ILE A 423 4.49 23.67 -6.00
N TYR A 424 3.32 23.78 -6.63
CA TYR A 424 2.01 23.77 -5.97
C TYR A 424 0.98 23.05 -6.85
N PRO A 425 0.11 22.19 -6.29
CA PRO A 425 -0.87 21.45 -7.09
C PRO A 425 -1.84 22.37 -7.85
N SER A 426 -2.04 22.09 -9.14
CA SER A 426 -3.08 22.74 -9.93
C SER A 426 -4.46 22.10 -9.70
N PHE A 427 -5.51 22.72 -10.25
CA PHE A 427 -6.84 22.12 -10.32
C PHE A 427 -6.80 20.69 -10.90
N ASN A 428 -6.03 20.46 -11.98
CA ASN A 428 -5.91 19.15 -12.62
C ASN A 428 -5.13 18.14 -11.75
N ASN A 429 -4.18 18.59 -10.92
CA ASN A 429 -3.53 17.72 -9.95
C ASN A 429 -4.53 17.24 -8.89
N VAL A 430 -5.39 18.14 -8.39
CA VAL A 430 -6.37 17.86 -7.34
C VAL A 430 -7.52 17.00 -7.88
N SER A 431 -8.15 17.40 -8.99
CA SER A 431 -9.28 16.65 -9.58
C SER A 431 -8.88 15.25 -10.04
N GLY A 432 -7.66 15.08 -10.55
CA GLY A 432 -7.06 13.79 -10.91
C GLY A 432 -6.43 13.02 -9.75
N SER A 433 -6.53 13.49 -8.50
CA SER A 433 -5.92 12.83 -7.33
C SER A 433 -6.62 11.52 -6.95
N HIS A 434 -6.13 10.82 -5.93
CA HIS A 434 -6.87 9.67 -5.35
C HIS A 434 -8.12 10.10 -4.59
N ASP A 435 -8.11 11.29 -3.98
CA ASP A 435 -9.20 11.84 -3.17
C ASP A 435 -10.13 12.76 -3.99
N GLY A 436 -9.88 12.88 -5.31
CA GLY A 436 -10.50 13.89 -6.18
C GLY A 436 -10.43 15.30 -5.57
N MET A 437 -11.53 16.04 -5.64
CA MET A 437 -11.62 17.40 -5.08
C MET A 437 -11.40 17.47 -3.55
N ILE A 438 -11.61 16.37 -2.81
CA ILE A 438 -11.37 16.32 -1.35
C ILE A 438 -9.86 16.37 -1.04
N GLY A 439 -9.00 15.95 -1.99
CA GLY A 439 -7.54 16.11 -1.90
C GLY A 439 -7.08 17.56 -1.78
N GLY A 440 -7.93 18.53 -2.17
CA GLY A 440 -7.71 19.96 -1.95
C GLY A 440 -7.80 20.39 -0.49
N GLY A 441 -8.37 19.57 0.40
CA GLY A 441 -8.55 19.91 1.82
C GLY A 441 -7.25 20.14 2.59
N CYS A 442 -6.15 19.51 2.20
CA CYS A 442 -4.82 19.76 2.78
C CYS A 442 -4.04 20.89 2.08
N LEU A 443 -4.65 21.59 1.12
CA LEU A 443 -4.01 22.57 0.25
C LEU A 443 -4.56 24.01 0.42
N PRO A 444 -4.59 24.62 1.63
CA PRO A 444 -5.23 25.92 1.81
C PRO A 444 -4.42 27.07 1.18
N TYR A 445 -4.89 27.55 0.03
CA TYR A 445 -4.49 28.82 -0.58
C TYR A 445 -5.75 29.63 -0.95
N GLY A 446 -6.26 30.39 0.02
CA GLY A 446 -7.54 31.09 -0.10
C GLY A 446 -7.54 32.18 -1.17
N LYS A 447 -8.68 32.36 -1.86
CA LYS A 447 -8.86 33.32 -2.96
C LYS A 447 -8.36 34.73 -2.59
N ASN A 448 -8.76 35.24 -1.42
CA ASN A 448 -8.40 36.57 -0.92
C ASN A 448 -6.89 36.78 -0.68
N THR A 449 -6.10 35.71 -0.64
CA THR A 449 -4.63 35.75 -0.61
C THR A 449 -4.08 35.71 -2.04
N ASN A 450 -4.62 34.83 -2.88
CA ASN A 450 -4.22 34.66 -4.29
C ASN A 450 -4.45 35.94 -5.12
N ASP A 451 -5.60 36.60 -4.93
CA ASP A 451 -5.97 37.85 -5.60
C ASP A 451 -4.96 38.99 -5.36
N LYS A 452 -4.22 38.96 -4.24
CA LYS A 452 -3.24 39.98 -3.84
C LYS A 452 -1.83 39.77 -4.44
N GLN A 453 -1.58 38.61 -5.04
CA GLN A 453 -0.26 38.23 -5.56
C GLN A 453 -0.34 37.51 -6.92
N PRO A 454 -1.04 38.08 -7.93
CA PRO A 454 -1.23 37.43 -9.23
C PRO A 454 0.08 37.14 -9.97
N TRP A 455 1.15 37.90 -9.66
CA TRP A 455 2.52 37.69 -10.15
C TRP A 455 3.05 36.28 -9.84
N LEU A 456 2.59 35.64 -8.75
CA LEU A 456 3.05 34.31 -8.36
C LEU A 456 2.77 33.25 -9.42
N LYS A 457 1.73 33.43 -10.25
CA LYS A 457 1.36 32.53 -11.35
C LYS A 457 2.53 32.25 -12.31
N ALA A 458 3.40 33.23 -12.55
CA ALA A 458 4.58 33.07 -13.42
C ALA A 458 5.67 32.16 -12.83
N HIS A 459 5.62 31.88 -11.53
CA HIS A 459 6.59 31.05 -10.81
C HIS A 459 6.04 29.66 -10.45
N LEU A 460 4.73 29.42 -10.63
CA LEU A 460 4.09 28.16 -10.27
C LEU A 460 4.53 27.00 -11.18
N GLN A 461 4.66 25.82 -10.60
CA GLN A 461 5.02 24.57 -11.26
C GLN A 461 4.07 23.46 -10.79
N GLN A 462 3.69 22.56 -11.70
CA GLN A 462 2.75 21.47 -11.44
C GLN A 462 3.30 20.47 -10.40
N TRP A 463 2.43 19.86 -9.59
CA TRP A 463 2.82 18.68 -8.83
C TRP A 463 3.01 17.48 -9.77
N LYS A 464 4.18 16.84 -9.72
CA LYS A 464 4.47 15.59 -10.42
C LYS A 464 5.48 14.79 -9.59
N SER A 465 5.21 13.50 -9.42
CA SER A 465 6.07 12.55 -8.72
C SER A 465 5.85 11.15 -9.30
N SER A 466 5.96 11.02 -10.63
CA SER A 466 5.60 9.80 -11.37
C SER A 466 6.49 8.63 -10.99
N ASP A 467 7.79 8.88 -10.87
CA ASP A 467 8.85 7.90 -10.61
C ASP A 467 8.85 7.39 -9.15
N ARG A 468 7.98 7.98 -8.32
CA ARG A 468 7.64 7.54 -6.95
C ARG A 468 6.14 7.22 -6.80
N HIS A 469 5.42 7.08 -7.92
CA HIS A 469 3.99 6.79 -8.05
C HIS A 469 3.06 7.70 -7.21
N ARG A 470 3.45 8.96 -7.04
CA ARG A 470 2.80 9.94 -6.14
C ARG A 470 2.21 11.17 -6.83
N SER A 471 2.21 11.24 -8.16
CA SER A 471 1.57 12.33 -8.92
C SER A 471 0.07 12.53 -8.58
N ARG A 472 -0.63 11.46 -8.15
CA ARG A 472 -2.04 11.50 -7.72
C ARG A 472 -2.23 11.59 -6.19
N ALA A 473 -1.16 11.51 -5.40
CA ALA A 473 -1.18 11.58 -3.93
C ALA A 473 -0.78 13.00 -3.48
N MET A 474 -1.75 13.82 -3.07
CA MET A 474 -1.53 15.26 -2.92
C MET A 474 -0.47 15.62 -1.86
N PRO A 475 0.42 16.60 -2.12
CA PRO A 475 1.58 16.88 -1.29
C PRO A 475 1.21 17.68 -0.04
N HIS A 476 1.06 16.96 1.08
CA HIS A 476 1.11 17.58 2.40
C HIS A 476 2.55 17.68 2.96
N ILE A 477 3.53 17.09 2.27
CA ILE A 477 4.95 17.41 2.42
C ILE A 477 5.25 18.89 2.06
N LYS A 478 6.30 19.46 2.66
CA LYS A 478 6.90 20.74 2.27
C LYS A 478 8.40 20.56 2.13
N THR A 479 8.98 20.96 1.01
CA THR A 479 10.42 20.84 0.72
C THR A 479 10.99 22.09 0.06
N TYR A 480 12.26 22.36 0.31
CA TYR A 480 12.99 23.49 -0.28
C TYR A 480 14.38 23.01 -0.67
N SER A 481 14.85 23.36 -1.87
CA SER A 481 16.10 22.84 -2.41
C SER A 481 16.65 23.74 -3.51
N ARG A 482 17.94 23.55 -3.84
CA ARG A 482 18.59 24.08 -5.04
C ARG A 482 19.17 22.88 -5.78
N TYR A 483 18.56 22.54 -6.91
CA TYR A 483 18.94 21.39 -7.74
C TYR A 483 19.24 21.83 -9.16
N ASN A 484 20.14 21.12 -9.83
CA ASN A 484 20.41 21.28 -11.25
C ASN A 484 19.91 20.05 -12.02
N LEU A 485 19.17 20.27 -13.12
CA LEU A 485 18.60 19.20 -13.93
C LEU A 485 19.65 18.55 -14.85
N THR A 486 20.65 19.32 -15.28
CA THR A 486 21.59 18.91 -16.33
C THR A 486 22.61 17.89 -15.82
N ASP A 487 22.99 17.97 -14.55
CA ASP A 487 23.90 17.05 -13.86
C ASP A 487 23.19 16.17 -12.80
N GLN A 488 21.86 16.33 -12.66
CA GLN A 488 21.00 15.69 -11.65
C GLN A 488 21.44 15.91 -10.19
N SER A 489 22.19 16.99 -9.92
CA SER A 489 22.72 17.30 -8.59
C SER A 489 21.73 18.04 -7.69
N ILE A 490 21.89 17.85 -6.38
CA ILE A 490 21.20 18.60 -5.33
C ILE A 490 22.26 19.21 -4.41
N TYR A 491 22.31 20.53 -4.32
CA TYR A 491 23.29 21.25 -3.50
C TYR A 491 22.92 21.25 -2.01
N TRP A 492 21.62 21.32 -1.72
CA TRP A 492 21.05 21.20 -0.37
C TRP A 492 19.55 20.89 -0.45
N PHE A 493 19.00 20.30 0.61
CA PHE A 493 17.60 19.90 0.69
C PHE A 493 17.08 20.08 2.12
N VAL A 494 15.91 20.71 2.26
CA VAL A 494 15.23 20.94 3.54
C VAL A 494 13.87 20.26 3.50
N LEU A 495 13.66 19.32 4.43
CA LEU A 495 12.34 18.81 4.80
C LEU A 495 11.83 19.60 6.01
N THR A 496 10.60 20.10 5.97
CA THR A 496 10.08 20.95 7.06
C THR A 496 8.56 20.92 7.15
N SER A 497 8.01 21.38 8.27
CA SER A 497 6.59 21.73 8.38
C SER A 497 6.27 23.09 7.76
N ALA A 498 7.26 23.95 7.52
CA ALA A 498 7.07 25.34 7.08
C ALA A 498 6.48 25.43 5.66
N ASN A 499 5.27 26.00 5.56
CA ASN A 499 4.69 26.43 4.30
C ASN A 499 5.32 27.75 3.81
N LEU A 500 5.15 28.10 2.53
CA LEU A 500 5.66 29.36 1.98
C LEU A 500 4.86 30.56 2.52
N SER A 501 5.22 31.05 3.70
CA SER A 501 4.64 32.25 4.32
C SER A 501 5.62 32.95 5.27
N LYS A 502 5.48 34.28 5.40
CA LYS A 502 6.15 35.11 6.41
C LYS A 502 5.97 34.58 7.84
N ALA A 503 4.79 34.05 8.17
CA ALA A 503 4.49 33.51 9.49
C ALA A 503 5.25 32.21 9.82
N ALA A 504 5.57 31.38 8.82
CA ALA A 504 6.30 30.12 9.03
C ALA A 504 7.82 30.28 8.97
N TRP A 505 8.31 31.23 8.15
CA TRP A 505 9.73 31.47 7.93
C TRP A 505 10.31 32.64 8.72
N VAL A 506 9.47 33.35 9.50
CA VAL A 506 9.72 34.64 10.15
C VAL A 506 9.84 35.77 9.11
N ASP A 507 9.47 36.99 9.51
CA ASP A 507 9.67 38.20 8.71
C ASP A 507 10.79 39.03 9.34
N ALA A 508 11.72 39.54 8.53
CA ALA A 508 12.87 40.26 9.03
C ALA A 508 12.46 41.67 9.50
N ILE A 509 12.37 41.88 10.82
CA ILE A 509 12.17 43.22 11.40
C ILE A 509 13.47 44.01 11.26
N TYR A 510 13.69 44.57 10.08
CA TYR A 510 14.59 45.69 9.90
C TYR A 510 13.92 46.93 10.48
N GLU A 511 14.41 47.38 11.64
CA GLU A 511 14.17 48.74 12.10
C GLU A 511 14.71 49.69 11.01
N LYS A 512 13.80 50.43 10.35
CA LYS A 512 14.20 51.53 9.46
C LYS A 512 14.83 52.61 10.32
N GLY A 513 16.15 52.70 10.29
CA GLY A 513 16.88 53.79 10.94
C GLY A 513 16.47 55.14 10.34
N ASN A 514 15.58 55.86 11.03
CA ASN A 514 15.49 57.30 10.88
C ASN A 514 16.73 57.90 11.56
N GLY A 515 17.58 58.58 10.79
CA GLY A 515 18.67 59.34 11.37
C GLY A 515 18.15 60.63 12.00
N GLY A 516 18.35 60.81 13.31
CA GLY A 516 18.16 62.09 13.99
C GLY A 516 17.65 61.98 15.42
N GLY A 517 18.38 62.59 16.36
CA GLY A 517 17.92 62.93 17.71
C GLY A 517 17.98 61.80 18.74
N ASP A 518 18.93 61.90 19.66
CA ASP A 518 18.97 61.09 20.87
C ASP A 518 17.97 61.65 21.89
N TYR A 519 17.01 60.82 22.35
CA TYR A 519 15.98 61.19 23.33
C TYR A 519 15.48 59.96 24.10
N ASP A 520 15.85 59.87 25.37
CA ASP A 520 15.26 58.91 26.32
C ASP A 520 13.75 59.18 26.53
N ILE A 521 12.94 58.13 26.49
CA ILE A 521 11.51 58.16 26.85
C ILE A 521 11.26 57.06 27.90
N PRO A 522 10.94 57.39 29.17
CA PRO A 522 10.83 56.40 30.25
C PRO A 522 9.72 55.35 30.09
N ASP A 523 9.98 54.15 30.61
CA ASP A 523 9.11 52.96 30.58
C ASP A 523 7.77 53.13 31.34
N LYS A 524 6.76 53.79 30.74
CA LYS A 524 5.39 53.73 31.29
C LYS A 524 4.21 53.72 30.30
N TYR A 525 4.38 54.05 29.02
CA TYR A 525 3.28 54.00 28.04
C TYR A 525 3.72 53.36 26.72
N SER A 526 3.09 52.26 26.32
CA SER A 526 3.41 51.57 25.08
C SER A 526 2.83 52.29 23.86
N SER A 527 3.61 52.34 22.78
CA SER A 527 3.29 53.07 21.54
C SER A 527 2.05 52.54 20.81
N GLU A 528 1.63 51.30 21.07
CA GLU A 528 0.40 50.71 20.52
C GLU A 528 -0.87 51.47 20.92
N LEU A 529 -0.95 52.02 22.14
CA LEU A 529 -2.18 52.68 22.62
C LEU A 529 -2.43 53.98 21.84
N ILE A 530 -1.39 54.79 21.66
CA ILE A 530 -1.43 56.05 20.90
C ILE A 530 -1.76 55.76 19.42
N HIS A 531 -1.12 54.75 18.82
CA HIS A 531 -1.40 54.35 17.44
C HIS A 531 -2.84 53.81 17.23
N THR A 532 -3.44 53.23 18.27
CA THR A 532 -4.82 52.74 18.24
C THR A 532 -5.82 53.89 18.40
N GLN A 533 -5.53 54.86 19.28
CA GLN A 533 -6.37 56.04 19.50
C GLN A 533 -6.39 56.98 18.30
N LEU A 534 -5.25 57.22 17.64
CA LEU A 534 -5.19 58.03 16.42
C LEU A 534 -6.04 57.43 15.26
N LYS A 535 -6.00 56.11 15.08
CA LYS A 535 -6.81 55.38 14.09
C LYS A 535 -8.31 55.28 14.43
N LEU A 536 -8.70 55.66 15.65
CA LEU A 536 -10.10 55.87 16.03
C LEU A 536 -10.56 57.30 15.69
N LEU A 537 -9.69 58.31 15.91
CA LEU A 537 -9.97 59.71 15.56
C LEU A 537 -10.15 59.93 14.04
N GLU A 538 -9.36 59.27 13.18
CA GLU A 538 -9.53 59.31 11.72
C GLU A 538 -10.91 58.82 11.24
N LYS A 539 -11.66 58.05 12.05
CA LYS A 539 -12.98 57.52 11.68
C LYS A 539 -14.16 58.42 12.07
N VAL A 540 -13.92 59.53 12.77
CA VAL A 540 -14.98 60.35 13.39
C VAL A 540 -15.10 61.74 12.75
N LEU A 541 -14.14 62.17 11.92
CA LEU A 541 -14.08 63.53 11.36
C LEU A 541 -13.99 63.53 9.81
N PRO A 542 -15.10 63.82 9.07
CA PRO A 542 -15.08 63.88 7.61
C PRO A 542 -14.69 65.27 7.07
N LYS A 543 -13.74 65.34 6.13
CA LYS A 543 -13.30 66.57 5.43
C LYS A 543 -12.94 66.29 3.95
N PRO A 544 -12.94 67.30 3.04
CA PRO A 544 -13.91 67.31 1.94
C PRO A 544 -13.30 67.23 0.51
N ALA A 545 -14.17 67.29 -0.52
CA ALA A 545 -13.84 66.96 -1.91
C ALA A 545 -13.80 68.15 -2.90
N THR A 546 -12.99 67.99 -3.95
CA THR A 546 -12.92 68.74 -5.25
C THR A 546 -12.44 67.74 -6.33
N GLY A 547 -12.73 67.77 -7.65
CA GLY A 547 -13.46 68.68 -8.56
C GLY A 547 -12.51 69.45 -9.49
N LYS A 548 -12.58 69.52 -10.84
CA LYS A 548 -13.49 69.09 -11.95
C LYS A 548 -12.64 69.09 -13.27
N ALA A 549 -12.95 68.54 -14.47
CA ALA A 549 -13.94 67.62 -15.08
C ALA A 549 -13.24 66.88 -16.28
N LYS A 550 -13.67 66.65 -17.54
CA LYS A 550 -14.89 66.91 -18.38
C LYS A 550 -14.93 65.98 -19.65
N GLU A 551 -16.06 66.03 -20.37
CA GLU A 551 -16.48 65.72 -21.78
C GLU A 551 -15.44 65.47 -22.93
N SER A 552 -15.78 64.93 -24.13
CA SER A 552 -17.06 64.86 -24.89
C SER A 552 -17.21 63.70 -25.93
N SER A 553 -18.46 63.24 -26.19
CA SER A 553 -19.15 62.90 -27.50
C SER A 553 -18.46 62.11 -28.67
N ALA A 554 -19.12 61.42 -29.63
CA ALA A 554 -20.55 61.14 -29.91
C ALA A 554 -20.81 59.99 -30.97
N ALA A 555 -22.06 59.49 -30.97
CA ALA A 555 -22.91 59.11 -32.13
C ALA A 555 -22.72 57.81 -32.98
N VAL A 556 -23.85 57.45 -33.61
CA VAL A 556 -24.32 56.22 -34.33
C VAL A 556 -25.53 56.71 -35.21
N PRO A 557 -26.01 56.16 -36.37
CA PRO A 557 -26.36 54.73 -36.57
C PRO A 557 -26.52 54.09 -38.00
N GLN A 558 -26.73 52.76 -38.01
CA GLN A 558 -27.70 51.97 -38.85
C GLN A 558 -27.57 51.79 -40.41
N ALA A 559 -28.44 50.87 -40.90
CA ALA A 559 -28.92 50.63 -42.28
C ALA A 559 -28.03 49.77 -43.23
N HIS A 560 -28.58 48.90 -44.12
CA HIS A 560 -29.88 48.21 -44.16
C HIS A 560 -29.85 46.93 -45.05
N ARG A 561 -30.90 46.10 -44.98
CA ARG A 561 -31.25 44.89 -45.76
C ARG A 561 -30.78 44.82 -47.24
N ASN A 562 -30.47 43.62 -47.74
CA ASN A 562 -31.33 42.85 -48.69
C ASN A 562 -30.72 41.50 -49.15
N ALA A 563 -31.58 40.60 -49.63
CA ALA A 563 -31.24 39.46 -50.50
C ALA A 563 -31.91 39.67 -51.88
N PRO A 564 -31.50 38.95 -52.95
CA PRO A 564 -32.36 37.85 -53.40
C PRO A 564 -31.61 36.64 -54.02
N SER A 565 -32.37 35.73 -54.63
CA SER A 565 -32.01 34.41 -55.18
C SER A 565 -31.84 34.35 -56.70
N THR A 566 -31.04 33.39 -57.21
CA THR A 566 -31.21 32.52 -58.43
C THR A 566 -29.93 31.66 -58.53
N SER A 567 -29.92 30.32 -58.53
CA SER A 567 -30.47 29.29 -59.45
C SER A 567 -29.46 28.81 -60.52
N ASP A 568 -29.72 27.59 -61.02
CA ASP A 568 -29.13 26.90 -62.20
C ASP A 568 -27.97 25.92 -61.88
N THR A 569 -28.16 24.59 -61.80
CA THR A 569 -28.47 23.56 -62.82
C THR A 569 -27.43 23.35 -63.93
N ALA A 570 -26.69 22.24 -63.83
CA ALA A 570 -26.21 21.44 -64.96
C ALA A 570 -26.07 19.97 -64.51
N SER A 571 -26.30 19.02 -65.41
CA SER A 571 -26.30 17.57 -65.11
C SER A 571 -25.63 16.77 -66.22
N SER A 572 -25.09 15.60 -65.89
CA SER A 572 -24.73 14.56 -66.85
C SER A 572 -25.07 13.17 -66.31
N SER A 573 -25.58 12.32 -67.21
CA SER A 573 -26.05 10.94 -66.94
C SER A 573 -24.91 9.93 -67.17
N SER A 574 -25.00 8.63 -66.87
CA SER A 574 -25.83 7.67 -67.63
C SER A 574 -25.85 6.23 -67.09
N PHE A 575 -27.05 5.62 -67.16
CA PHE A 575 -27.41 4.21 -67.38
C PHE A 575 -27.00 3.04 -66.44
N ASN A 576 -28.01 2.65 -65.66
CA ASN A 576 -28.41 1.32 -65.15
C ASN A 576 -28.01 0.06 -65.96
N SER A 577 -28.02 -1.09 -65.24
CA SER A 577 -28.85 -2.23 -65.65
C SER A 577 -29.45 -2.98 -64.43
N HIS A 578 -30.64 -3.55 -64.57
CA HIS A 578 -31.36 -4.35 -63.57
C HIS A 578 -31.57 -5.78 -64.08
N ALA A 579 -31.60 -6.77 -63.18
CA ALA A 579 -32.24 -8.08 -63.40
C ALA A 579 -32.67 -8.70 -62.05
N SER A 580 -33.59 -9.67 -62.07
CA SER A 580 -34.30 -10.13 -60.86
C SER A 580 -34.61 -11.64 -60.86
N THR A 581 -34.64 -12.21 -59.64
CA THR A 581 -35.45 -13.39 -59.21
C THR A 581 -35.51 -14.66 -60.09
N SER A 582 -34.98 -15.77 -59.57
CA SER A 582 -35.73 -17.04 -59.40
C SER A 582 -34.89 -18.12 -58.69
N SER A 583 -35.50 -19.28 -58.40
CA SER A 583 -35.04 -20.31 -57.46
C SER A 583 -34.34 -21.52 -58.10
N ALA A 584 -33.39 -22.15 -57.39
CA ALA A 584 -33.27 -23.63 -57.30
C ALA A 584 -32.24 -24.12 -56.26
N ALA A 585 -32.47 -25.34 -55.76
CA ALA A 585 -31.51 -26.32 -55.21
C ALA A 585 -30.52 -25.92 -54.09
N ALA A 586 -30.69 -26.52 -52.90
CA ALA A 586 -29.74 -26.41 -51.79
C ALA A 586 -28.55 -27.40 -51.90
N ARG A 587 -27.36 -26.95 -51.46
CA ARG A 587 -26.25 -27.80 -51.00
C ARG A 587 -25.63 -27.19 -49.74
N ASP A 588 -25.10 -28.03 -48.84
CA ASP A 588 -24.76 -27.63 -47.47
C ASP A 588 -23.53 -26.70 -47.38
N THR A 589 -23.79 -25.43 -47.12
CA THR A 589 -22.77 -24.42 -46.75
C THR A 589 -22.70 -24.16 -45.25
N SER A 590 -23.57 -24.78 -44.45
CA SER A 590 -23.75 -24.44 -43.03
C SER A 590 -22.50 -24.75 -42.19
N ASN A 591 -21.76 -25.79 -42.55
CA ASN A 591 -20.54 -26.19 -41.87
C ASN A 591 -19.32 -25.32 -42.26
N LEU A 592 -19.26 -24.82 -43.49
CA LEU A 592 -18.20 -23.91 -43.92
C LEU A 592 -18.38 -22.51 -43.30
N ALA A 593 -19.62 -21.99 -43.33
CA ALA A 593 -19.97 -20.71 -42.71
C ALA A 593 -19.78 -20.73 -41.17
N LYS A 594 -20.03 -21.88 -40.51
CA LYS A 594 -19.72 -22.06 -39.08
C LYS A 594 -18.22 -22.11 -38.79
N LYS A 595 -17.40 -22.71 -39.67
CA LYS A 595 -15.93 -22.68 -39.52
C LYS A 595 -15.38 -21.26 -39.67
N GLN A 596 -15.83 -20.49 -40.66
CA GLN A 596 -15.40 -19.10 -40.85
C GLN A 596 -15.85 -18.20 -39.68
N LYS A 597 -17.12 -18.26 -39.28
CA LYS A 597 -17.62 -17.47 -38.13
C LYS A 597 -17.01 -17.81 -36.76
N LEU A 598 -16.30 -18.94 -36.62
CA LEU A 598 -15.54 -19.22 -35.41
C LEU A 598 -14.16 -18.56 -35.45
N ALA A 599 -13.50 -18.58 -36.63
CA ALA A 599 -12.21 -17.93 -36.85
C ALA A 599 -12.27 -16.40 -36.81
N GLU A 600 -13.45 -15.81 -37.03
CA GLU A 600 -13.70 -14.36 -36.95
C GLU A 600 -13.85 -13.81 -35.51
N ARG A 601 -13.76 -14.66 -34.46
CA ARG A 601 -13.84 -14.19 -33.08
C ARG A 601 -12.59 -13.41 -32.69
N ASN A 602 -12.72 -12.10 -32.52
CA ASN A 602 -11.68 -11.22 -32.02
C ASN A 602 -11.28 -11.65 -30.59
N ILE A 603 -10.00 -12.01 -30.41
CA ILE A 603 -9.43 -12.42 -29.12
C ILE A 603 -9.67 -11.40 -27.99
N ARG A 604 -9.77 -10.11 -28.32
CA ARG A 604 -10.05 -9.03 -27.34
C ARG A 604 -11.48 -9.05 -26.78
N ASP A 605 -12.39 -9.80 -27.40
CA ASP A 605 -13.77 -9.99 -26.92
C ASP A 605 -13.84 -11.09 -25.83
N TYR A 606 -12.71 -11.77 -25.55
CA TYR A 606 -12.61 -12.90 -24.62
C TYR A 606 -11.42 -12.78 -23.65
N ILE A 607 -10.37 -12.05 -24.03
CA ILE A 607 -9.16 -11.83 -23.23
C ILE A 607 -8.88 -10.31 -23.22
N PRO A 608 -8.99 -9.61 -22.07
CA PRO A 608 -8.92 -8.15 -22.06
C PRO A 608 -7.49 -7.61 -22.25
N VAL A 609 -6.46 -8.41 -21.92
CA VAL A 609 -5.04 -8.08 -22.11
C VAL A 609 -4.46 -8.99 -23.19
N VAL A 610 -4.28 -8.44 -24.39
CA VAL A 610 -3.73 -9.16 -25.55
C VAL A 610 -2.38 -8.57 -25.92
N VAL A 611 -1.33 -9.39 -25.77
CA VAL A 611 0.06 -9.10 -26.16
C VAL A 611 0.33 -9.70 -27.55
N GLU A 612 1.32 -9.18 -28.27
CA GLU A 612 1.75 -9.73 -29.56
C GLU A 612 2.44 -11.10 -29.37
N LYS A 613 2.13 -12.08 -30.25
CA LYS A 613 2.73 -13.42 -30.23
C LYS A 613 4.22 -13.40 -30.62
N GLY A 614 4.94 -14.44 -30.22
CA GLY A 614 6.36 -14.64 -30.49
C GLY A 614 7.31 -13.91 -29.53
N GLY A 615 6.77 -13.19 -28.53
CA GLY A 615 7.55 -12.35 -27.62
C GLY A 615 8.10 -13.05 -26.37
N MET A 616 7.48 -14.15 -25.91
CA MET A 616 7.66 -14.62 -24.54
C MET A 616 9.05 -15.22 -24.28
N ALA A 617 9.67 -15.94 -25.22
CA ALA A 617 11.01 -16.50 -25.01
C ALA A 617 12.06 -15.42 -24.67
N LYS A 618 12.03 -14.29 -25.39
CA LYS A 618 12.89 -13.13 -25.14
C LYS A 618 12.52 -12.35 -23.88
N LYS A 619 11.34 -12.60 -23.29
CA LYS A 619 10.89 -12.01 -22.02
C LYS A 619 11.34 -12.88 -20.85
N LEU A 620 11.20 -14.20 -20.98
CA LEU A 620 11.70 -15.22 -20.06
C LEU A 620 13.23 -15.21 -19.93
N GLU A 621 13.95 -15.09 -21.04
CA GLU A 621 15.42 -14.91 -21.05
C GLU A 621 15.86 -13.70 -20.21
N ARG A 622 15.12 -12.58 -20.32
CA ARG A 622 15.39 -11.34 -19.55
C ARG A 622 14.94 -11.39 -18.09
N ALA A 623 14.17 -12.40 -17.67
CA ALA A 623 13.80 -12.65 -16.28
C ALA A 623 14.83 -13.55 -15.54
N ALA A 624 15.82 -14.09 -16.24
CA ALA A 624 16.91 -14.83 -15.63
C ALA A 624 17.72 -13.94 -14.65
N PRO A 625 18.25 -14.49 -13.54
CA PRO A 625 18.25 -15.91 -13.15
C PRO A 625 17.04 -16.35 -12.32
N TYR A 626 16.01 -15.51 -12.14
CA TYR A 626 14.92 -15.76 -11.20
C TYR A 626 13.66 -16.35 -11.85
N ASN A 627 13.36 -15.93 -13.08
CA ASN A 627 12.17 -16.31 -13.86
C ASN A 627 10.83 -16.15 -13.11
N MET A 628 10.77 -15.19 -12.19
CA MET A 628 9.58 -14.83 -11.44
C MET A 628 8.78 -13.76 -12.18
N PHE A 629 7.47 -13.97 -12.28
CA PHE A 629 6.52 -13.08 -12.93
C PHE A 629 5.33 -12.78 -12.01
N LEU A 630 4.62 -11.70 -12.29
CA LEU A 630 3.28 -11.41 -11.78
C LEU A 630 2.26 -11.49 -12.92
N THR A 631 0.97 -11.69 -12.61
CA THR A 631 -0.08 -11.52 -13.62
C THR A 631 -0.12 -10.08 -14.16
N ALA A 632 -0.32 -9.93 -15.47
CA ALA A 632 -0.77 -8.66 -16.03
C ALA A 632 -2.18 -8.33 -15.48
N ILE A 633 -2.42 -7.06 -15.14
CA ILE A 633 -3.63 -6.59 -14.45
C ILE A 633 -4.45 -5.76 -15.42
N THR A 634 -5.67 -6.21 -15.69
CA THR A 634 -6.59 -5.69 -16.72
C THR A 634 -6.77 -4.17 -16.63
N ASP A 635 -7.17 -3.65 -15.47
CA ASP A 635 -7.38 -2.21 -15.28
C ASP A 635 -6.09 -1.40 -15.06
N SER A 636 -4.93 -2.07 -14.94
CA SER A 636 -3.63 -1.44 -14.76
C SER A 636 -2.76 -1.58 -16.01
N LYS A 637 -3.10 -0.79 -17.03
CA LYS A 637 -2.38 -0.70 -18.32
C LYS A 637 -0.85 -0.66 -18.25
N PRO A 638 -0.19 -0.04 -17.25
CA PRO A 638 1.27 -0.13 -17.11
C PRO A 638 1.82 -1.56 -17.02
N THR A 639 1.03 -2.51 -16.48
CA THR A 639 1.42 -3.92 -16.39
C THR A 639 1.43 -4.64 -17.74
N HIS A 640 0.68 -4.16 -18.74
CA HIS A 640 0.52 -4.84 -20.05
C HIS A 640 1.81 -4.83 -20.88
N GLN A 641 2.79 -4.01 -20.50
CA GLN A 641 4.12 -3.89 -21.13
C GLN A 641 5.27 -4.01 -20.12
N GLU A 642 4.97 -4.44 -18.89
CA GLU A 642 5.96 -4.55 -17.81
C GLU A 642 6.83 -5.82 -18.02
N PRO A 643 8.17 -5.75 -17.93
CA PRO A 643 9.03 -6.89 -18.25
C PRO A 643 8.77 -8.17 -17.45
N LEU A 644 8.32 -8.06 -16.19
CA LEU A 644 8.05 -9.18 -15.29
C LEU A 644 6.54 -9.41 -15.07
N SER A 645 5.66 -8.85 -15.90
CA SER A 645 4.26 -9.29 -15.97
C SER A 645 4.11 -10.49 -16.92
N VAL A 646 3.02 -11.23 -16.83
CA VAL A 646 2.68 -12.27 -17.82
C VAL A 646 1.16 -12.48 -17.92
N THR A 647 0.68 -12.74 -19.13
CA THR A 647 -0.67 -13.22 -19.43
C THR A 647 -0.68 -14.74 -19.63
N LEU A 648 -1.83 -15.41 -19.47
CA LEU A 648 -1.93 -16.84 -19.78
C LEU A 648 -1.66 -17.15 -21.26
N GLN A 649 -1.91 -16.19 -22.18
CA GLN A 649 -1.53 -16.36 -23.60
C GLN A 649 -0.02 -16.38 -23.81
N GLU A 650 0.76 -15.53 -23.12
CA GLU A 650 2.22 -15.56 -23.20
C GLU A 650 2.82 -16.90 -22.71
N ILE A 651 2.21 -17.55 -21.72
CA ILE A 651 2.66 -18.87 -21.21
C ILE A 651 2.45 -19.98 -22.26
N LEU A 652 1.48 -19.80 -23.16
CA LEU A 652 1.15 -20.71 -24.27
C LEU A 652 1.74 -20.23 -25.61
N ASP A 653 2.66 -19.25 -25.60
CA ASP A 653 3.20 -18.61 -26.79
C ASP A 653 4.18 -19.51 -27.55
N GLU A 654 4.05 -19.54 -28.88
CA GLU A 654 4.81 -20.38 -29.80
C GLU A 654 6.33 -20.16 -29.73
N SER A 655 6.81 -18.99 -29.28
CA SER A 655 8.25 -18.77 -29.08
C SER A 655 8.86 -19.64 -27.98
N LEU A 656 8.05 -20.19 -27.06
CA LEU A 656 8.52 -21.10 -26.00
C LEU A 656 8.74 -22.54 -26.49
N GLY A 657 8.21 -22.90 -27.67
CA GLY A 657 8.21 -24.22 -28.29
C GLY A 657 6.81 -24.63 -28.78
N GLU A 658 6.70 -25.53 -29.77
CA GLU A 658 5.39 -26.08 -30.18
C GLU A 658 4.86 -27.06 -29.12
N ILE A 659 3.74 -26.74 -28.47
CA ILE A 659 3.15 -27.59 -27.43
C ILE A 659 2.58 -28.88 -28.06
N GLU A 660 3.10 -30.01 -27.60
CA GLU A 660 2.64 -31.36 -27.93
C GLU A 660 1.46 -31.76 -27.04
N SER A 661 1.59 -31.54 -25.72
CA SER A 661 0.58 -31.86 -24.71
C SER A 661 0.81 -31.07 -23.42
N SER A 662 -0.16 -31.11 -22.48
CA SER A 662 -0.04 -30.38 -21.20
C SER A 662 -0.73 -31.07 -20.02
N VAL A 663 -0.25 -30.77 -18.80
CA VAL A 663 -0.97 -31.00 -17.54
C VAL A 663 -1.27 -29.66 -16.88
N GLN A 664 -2.48 -29.56 -16.33
CA GLN A 664 -2.95 -28.47 -15.50
C GLN A 664 -3.37 -29.05 -14.14
N ILE A 665 -2.53 -28.89 -13.13
CA ILE A 665 -2.83 -29.29 -11.74
C ILE A 665 -3.28 -28.04 -11.00
N ASN A 666 -4.56 -27.95 -10.66
CA ASN A 666 -5.11 -26.78 -9.96
C ASN A 666 -6.13 -27.16 -8.87
N PHE A 667 -6.54 -26.17 -8.06
CA PHE A 667 -7.64 -26.31 -7.12
C PHE A 667 -8.98 -26.03 -7.82
N MET A 668 -9.17 -24.80 -8.34
CA MET A 668 -10.34 -24.43 -9.15
C MET A 668 -9.98 -24.32 -10.64
N VAL A 669 -10.88 -24.80 -11.51
CA VAL A 669 -10.77 -24.73 -12.97
C VAL A 669 -12.14 -24.45 -13.59
N ASP A 670 -12.26 -23.31 -14.27
CA ASP A 670 -13.27 -23.08 -15.31
C ASP A 670 -12.74 -23.68 -16.61
N ILE A 671 -13.40 -24.74 -17.08
CA ILE A 671 -12.97 -25.48 -18.27
C ILE A 671 -13.38 -24.79 -19.57
N GLY A 672 -14.45 -23.98 -19.55
CA GLY A 672 -14.84 -23.15 -20.68
C GLY A 672 -13.78 -22.07 -20.95
N TRP A 673 -13.43 -21.32 -19.90
CA TRP A 673 -12.40 -20.28 -19.91
C TRP A 673 -11.03 -20.82 -20.34
N LEU A 674 -10.58 -21.92 -19.72
CA LEU A 674 -9.30 -22.55 -20.04
C LEU A 674 -9.23 -23.04 -21.50
N LEU A 675 -10.29 -23.68 -22.01
CA LEU A 675 -10.33 -24.14 -23.40
C LEU A 675 -10.44 -22.97 -24.40
N GLY A 676 -11.02 -21.83 -23.99
CA GLY A 676 -10.94 -20.59 -24.76
C GLY A 676 -9.50 -20.10 -24.91
N HIS A 677 -8.69 -20.14 -23.85
CA HIS A 677 -7.26 -19.81 -23.95
C HIS A 677 -6.51 -20.77 -24.89
N TYR A 678 -6.79 -22.08 -24.82
CA TYR A 678 -6.18 -23.08 -25.72
C TYR A 678 -6.61 -22.89 -27.19
N TYR A 679 -7.83 -22.41 -27.44
CA TYR A 679 -8.30 -22.05 -28.78
C TYR A 679 -7.48 -20.91 -29.40
N PHE A 680 -7.31 -19.79 -28.68
CA PHE A 680 -6.54 -18.63 -29.19
C PHE A 680 -5.02 -18.88 -29.26
N ALA A 681 -4.49 -19.75 -28.39
CA ALA A 681 -3.12 -20.24 -28.50
C ALA A 681 -2.92 -21.15 -29.74
N GLY A 682 -3.96 -21.82 -30.23
CA GLY A 682 -3.90 -22.72 -31.39
C GLY A 682 -3.63 -24.18 -31.03
N ILE A 683 -3.89 -24.58 -29.78
CA ILE A 683 -3.53 -25.89 -29.19
C ILE A 683 -4.75 -26.66 -28.65
N LEU A 684 -5.96 -26.29 -29.07
CA LEU A 684 -7.21 -26.85 -28.55
C LEU A 684 -7.39 -28.36 -28.84
N ASP A 685 -6.74 -28.88 -29.86
CA ASP A 685 -6.73 -30.30 -30.26
C ASP A 685 -5.66 -31.13 -29.53
N LYS A 686 -4.64 -30.49 -28.95
CA LYS A 686 -3.55 -31.15 -28.21
C LYS A 686 -4.07 -31.81 -26.92
N PRO A 687 -3.49 -32.95 -26.46
CA PRO A 687 -3.89 -33.60 -25.23
C PRO A 687 -3.70 -32.72 -23.97
N LEU A 688 -4.75 -32.67 -23.14
CA LEU A 688 -4.81 -31.90 -21.90
C LEU A 688 -5.25 -32.80 -20.74
N LEU A 689 -4.40 -32.94 -19.71
CA LEU A 689 -4.73 -33.56 -18.44
C LEU A 689 -5.03 -32.48 -17.39
N VAL A 690 -6.24 -32.45 -16.85
CA VAL A 690 -6.65 -31.55 -15.75
C VAL A 690 -6.76 -32.36 -14.46
N LEU A 691 -5.97 -32.02 -13.45
CA LEU A 691 -6.19 -32.45 -12.07
C LEU A 691 -6.82 -31.29 -11.29
N TYR A 692 -8.01 -31.49 -10.72
CA TYR A 692 -8.77 -30.44 -10.04
C TYR A 692 -9.08 -30.79 -8.58
N GLY A 693 -9.16 -29.78 -7.72
CA GLY A 693 -9.30 -29.96 -6.26
C GLY A 693 -10.68 -29.64 -5.69
N ASP A 694 -11.53 -28.91 -6.42
CA ASP A 694 -12.92 -28.61 -6.07
C ASP A 694 -13.89 -29.05 -7.20
N GLU A 695 -15.11 -29.47 -6.86
CA GLU A 695 -16.00 -30.16 -7.80
C GLU A 695 -16.75 -29.21 -8.76
N SER A 696 -16.14 -28.92 -9.91
CA SER A 696 -16.85 -28.31 -11.05
C SER A 696 -17.66 -29.38 -11.83
N PRO A 697 -19.00 -29.23 -11.96
CA PRO A 697 -19.83 -30.17 -12.71
C PRO A 697 -19.47 -30.28 -14.20
N GLU A 698 -18.86 -29.24 -14.79
CA GLU A 698 -18.49 -29.22 -16.21
C GLU A 698 -17.29 -30.13 -16.52
N LEU A 699 -16.44 -30.41 -15.52
CA LEU A 699 -15.34 -31.36 -15.63
C LEU A 699 -15.84 -32.82 -15.58
N LEU A 700 -17.03 -33.07 -15.03
CA LEU A 700 -17.60 -34.41 -14.88
C LEU A 700 -18.03 -34.98 -16.24
N GLY A 701 -17.11 -35.69 -16.89
CA GLY A 701 -17.34 -36.31 -18.19
C GLY A 701 -17.00 -35.40 -19.38
N ILE A 702 -16.22 -34.33 -19.18
CA ILE A 702 -15.74 -33.45 -20.27
C ILE A 702 -15.16 -34.22 -21.45
N GLY A 703 -14.46 -35.34 -21.20
CA GLY A 703 -13.91 -36.24 -22.22
C GLY A 703 -14.92 -36.83 -23.20
N LYS A 704 -16.23 -36.81 -22.89
CA LYS A 704 -17.30 -37.19 -23.83
C LYS A 704 -17.54 -36.12 -24.91
N PHE A 705 -17.27 -34.85 -24.59
CA PHE A 705 -17.48 -33.68 -25.46
C PHE A 705 -16.16 -33.14 -26.04
N LYS A 706 -15.04 -33.45 -25.38
CA LYS A 706 -13.67 -33.07 -25.74
C LYS A 706 -12.74 -34.27 -25.50
N PRO A 707 -12.64 -35.24 -26.43
CA PRO A 707 -11.88 -36.48 -26.21
C PRO A 707 -10.38 -36.29 -25.88
N GLN A 708 -9.79 -35.16 -26.25
CA GLN A 708 -8.43 -34.76 -25.91
C GLN A 708 -8.26 -34.26 -24.46
N VAL A 709 -9.36 -34.03 -23.73
CA VAL A 709 -9.37 -33.50 -22.35
C VAL A 709 -9.69 -34.62 -21.37
N THR A 710 -8.70 -35.02 -20.58
CA THR A 710 -8.88 -35.91 -19.42
C THR A 710 -8.94 -35.08 -18.15
N ALA A 711 -10.07 -35.11 -17.43
CA ALA A 711 -10.21 -34.41 -16.14
C ALA A 711 -10.37 -35.42 -14.98
N ILE A 712 -9.67 -35.18 -13.87
CA ILE A 712 -9.65 -36.07 -12.70
C ILE A 712 -9.73 -35.24 -11.41
N GLY A 713 -10.78 -35.46 -10.62
CA GLY A 713 -10.91 -34.87 -9.28
C GLY A 713 -9.95 -35.53 -8.28
N VAL A 714 -9.17 -34.72 -7.58
CA VAL A 714 -8.18 -35.18 -6.60
C VAL A 714 -8.88 -35.55 -5.29
N LYS A 715 -8.89 -36.84 -4.93
CA LYS A 715 -9.54 -37.32 -3.71
C LYS A 715 -8.75 -36.93 -2.47
N MET A 716 -9.34 -36.09 -1.61
CA MET A 716 -8.72 -35.68 -0.35
C MET A 716 -8.78 -36.83 0.68
N PRO A 717 -7.67 -37.18 1.36
CA PRO A 717 -7.63 -38.31 2.29
C PRO A 717 -8.32 -38.03 3.65
N THR A 718 -8.60 -36.77 3.98
CA THR A 718 -9.36 -36.36 5.16
C THR A 718 -10.21 -35.12 4.85
N PRO A 719 -11.26 -34.81 5.65
CA PRO A 719 -12.07 -33.59 5.47
C PRO A 719 -11.32 -32.27 5.66
N PHE A 720 -10.09 -32.30 6.20
CA PHE A 720 -9.23 -31.14 6.44
C PHE A 720 -8.06 -31.04 5.45
N ALA A 721 -7.98 -31.94 4.48
CA ALA A 721 -6.92 -31.97 3.50
C ALA A 721 -7.35 -31.27 2.20
N THR A 722 -6.43 -30.54 1.56
CA THR A 722 -6.69 -29.81 0.32
C THR A 722 -5.49 -29.92 -0.61
N SER A 723 -5.70 -30.33 -1.85
CA SER A 723 -4.70 -30.14 -2.91
C SER A 723 -4.81 -28.71 -3.44
N HIS A 724 -4.03 -27.80 -2.86
CA HIS A 724 -4.11 -26.38 -3.15
C HIS A 724 -3.16 -25.91 -4.27
N THR A 725 -2.40 -26.85 -4.86
CA THR A 725 -1.39 -26.60 -5.92
C THR A 725 -1.97 -25.87 -7.12
N LYS A 726 -1.14 -25.05 -7.78
CA LYS A 726 -1.35 -24.54 -9.13
C LYS A 726 -0.06 -24.72 -9.93
N MET A 727 -0.06 -25.64 -10.87
CA MET A 727 1.13 -26.06 -11.62
C MET A 727 0.74 -26.43 -13.06
N MET A 728 1.55 -26.00 -14.02
CA MET A 728 1.47 -26.45 -15.40
C MET A 728 2.70 -27.29 -15.75
N LEU A 729 2.49 -28.39 -16.46
CA LEU A 729 3.55 -29.11 -17.16
C LEU A 729 3.29 -28.96 -18.66
N LEU A 730 4.26 -28.43 -19.39
CA LEU A 730 4.15 -28.19 -20.84
C LEU A 730 5.18 -29.07 -21.55
N GLY A 731 4.74 -29.99 -22.40
CA GLY A 731 5.60 -30.84 -23.21
C GLY A 731 5.62 -30.34 -24.66
N TYR A 732 6.80 -30.22 -25.25
CA TYR A 732 6.99 -29.68 -26.60
C TYR A 732 7.34 -30.76 -27.64
N ALA A 733 7.06 -30.51 -28.91
CA ALA A 733 7.24 -31.50 -29.99
C ALA A 733 8.71 -31.93 -30.22
N ASP A 734 9.69 -31.19 -29.71
CA ASP A 734 11.12 -31.51 -29.72
C ASP A 734 11.56 -32.45 -28.57
N GLY A 735 10.62 -32.94 -27.77
CA GLY A 735 10.86 -33.77 -26.58
C GLY A 735 11.19 -32.98 -25.31
N SER A 736 11.50 -31.68 -25.41
CA SER A 736 11.74 -30.81 -24.25
C SER A 736 10.48 -30.56 -23.43
N MET A 737 10.62 -29.92 -22.26
CA MET A 737 9.47 -29.48 -21.46
C MET A 737 9.73 -28.18 -20.69
N ARG A 738 8.67 -27.65 -20.06
CA ARG A 738 8.74 -26.63 -19.01
C ARG A 738 7.83 -26.99 -17.83
N VAL A 739 8.19 -26.45 -16.67
CA VAL A 739 7.38 -26.46 -15.45
C VAL A 739 7.01 -25.02 -15.11
N VAL A 740 5.72 -24.77 -14.88
CA VAL A 740 5.20 -23.50 -14.37
C VAL A 740 4.59 -23.75 -12.99
N ILE A 741 4.92 -22.93 -12.00
CA ILE A 741 4.32 -22.97 -10.66
C ILE A 741 3.71 -21.60 -10.38
N SER A 742 2.46 -21.54 -9.92
CA SER A 742 1.72 -20.29 -9.77
C SER A 742 0.92 -20.21 -8.46
N THR A 743 0.39 -19.02 -8.17
CA THR A 743 -0.68 -18.84 -7.17
C THR A 743 -2.08 -18.80 -7.81
N ALA A 744 -2.15 -18.59 -9.13
CA ALA A 744 -3.38 -18.41 -9.91
C ALA A 744 -4.13 -19.73 -10.16
N ASN A 745 -5.42 -19.76 -9.80
CA ASN A 745 -6.35 -20.79 -10.27
C ASN A 745 -6.70 -20.57 -11.76
N LEU A 746 -7.34 -21.54 -12.41
CA LEU A 746 -7.65 -21.45 -13.85
C LEU A 746 -9.11 -21.02 -14.09
N TYR A 747 -9.43 -19.80 -13.67
CA TYR A 747 -10.70 -19.13 -13.94
C TYR A 747 -10.46 -17.61 -14.04
N GLU A 748 -11.44 -16.89 -14.59
CA GLU A 748 -11.32 -15.51 -15.07
C GLU A 748 -10.75 -14.51 -14.03
N ASP A 749 -11.35 -14.37 -12.84
CA ASP A 749 -10.91 -13.34 -11.86
C ASP A 749 -9.43 -13.43 -11.48
N ASP A 750 -8.89 -14.65 -11.37
CA ASP A 750 -7.51 -14.89 -10.96
C ASP A 750 -6.48 -14.39 -11.98
N TRP A 751 -6.90 -14.13 -13.22
CA TRP A 751 -6.07 -13.59 -14.30
C TRP A 751 -6.51 -12.18 -14.76
N HIS A 752 -7.58 -11.62 -14.21
CA HIS A 752 -8.08 -10.29 -14.57
C HIS A 752 -7.45 -9.18 -13.75
N ASN A 753 -7.81 -9.05 -12.47
CA ASN A 753 -7.40 -7.93 -11.61
C ASN A 753 -6.72 -8.37 -10.30
N ARG A 754 -6.66 -9.69 -10.04
CA ARG A 754 -5.94 -10.27 -8.91
C ARG A 754 -4.45 -10.39 -9.24
N THR A 755 -3.58 -9.84 -8.37
CA THR A 755 -2.13 -10.06 -8.47
C THR A 755 -1.78 -11.47 -8.02
N GLN A 756 -1.29 -12.28 -8.95
CA GLN A 756 -0.81 -13.64 -8.72
C GLN A 756 0.69 -13.70 -9.03
N GLY A 757 1.42 -14.56 -8.34
CA GLY A 757 2.82 -14.86 -8.62
C GLY A 757 2.97 -16.11 -9.48
N LEU A 758 3.95 -16.12 -10.37
CA LEU A 758 4.32 -17.26 -11.20
C LEU A 758 5.84 -17.44 -11.26
N TRP A 759 6.29 -18.68 -11.33
CA TRP A 759 7.62 -19.07 -11.78
C TRP A 759 7.52 -19.90 -13.04
N ILE A 760 8.42 -19.66 -14.00
CA ILE A 760 8.50 -20.40 -15.25
C ILE A 760 9.92 -20.97 -15.38
N SER A 761 10.04 -22.29 -15.56
CA SER A 761 11.36 -22.90 -15.71
C SER A 761 12.11 -22.37 -16.94
N PRO A 762 13.45 -22.43 -16.94
CA PRO A 762 14.22 -22.49 -18.18
C PRO A 762 13.66 -23.59 -19.11
N LEU A 763 14.10 -23.60 -20.38
CA LEU A 763 13.80 -24.76 -21.23
C LEU A 763 14.49 -25.98 -20.60
N LEU A 764 13.80 -27.13 -20.58
CA LEU A 764 14.31 -28.39 -20.04
C LEU A 764 14.46 -29.37 -21.21
N PRO A 765 15.63 -29.42 -21.87
CA PRO A 765 15.85 -30.27 -23.05
C PRO A 765 15.57 -31.74 -22.79
N ALA A 766 15.32 -32.50 -23.86
CA ALA A 766 15.39 -33.96 -23.79
C ALA A 766 16.84 -34.42 -23.56
N LEU A 767 17.02 -35.43 -22.69
CA LEU A 767 18.26 -36.18 -22.54
C LEU A 767 18.37 -37.23 -23.67
N SER A 768 19.59 -37.61 -24.02
CA SER A 768 19.86 -38.74 -24.92
C SER A 768 19.33 -40.05 -24.33
N GLU A 769 18.97 -41.02 -25.19
CA GLU A 769 18.42 -42.30 -24.70
C GLU A 769 19.40 -43.11 -23.85
N ASP A 770 20.71 -42.99 -24.13
CA ASP A 770 21.81 -43.61 -23.37
C ASP A 770 22.19 -42.84 -22.08
N ALA A 771 21.44 -41.81 -21.68
CA ALA A 771 21.77 -41.02 -20.50
C ALA A 771 21.52 -41.80 -19.19
N ASP A 772 22.41 -41.64 -18.21
CA ASP A 772 22.20 -42.16 -16.85
C ASP A 772 20.88 -41.63 -16.27
N THR A 773 20.17 -42.49 -15.56
CA THR A 773 19.06 -42.13 -14.65
C THR A 773 19.33 -40.90 -13.77
N ALA A 774 20.57 -40.69 -13.33
CA ALA A 774 21.00 -39.55 -12.53
C ALA A 774 21.32 -38.28 -13.34
N ALA A 775 21.47 -38.38 -14.66
CA ALA A 775 21.78 -37.26 -15.54
C ALA A 775 20.66 -36.21 -15.53
N GLY A 776 21.05 -34.96 -15.77
CA GLY A 776 20.13 -33.83 -15.81
C GLY A 776 19.50 -33.44 -14.46
N GLU A 777 20.01 -33.90 -13.31
CA GLU A 777 19.56 -33.38 -12.02
C GLU A 777 20.16 -31.99 -11.71
N SER A 778 19.34 -31.14 -11.12
CA SER A 778 19.68 -29.81 -10.62
C SER A 778 20.55 -29.84 -9.36
N LEU A 779 21.34 -28.79 -9.13
CA LEU A 779 22.09 -28.61 -7.86
C LEU A 779 21.18 -28.47 -6.62
N THR A 780 19.87 -28.38 -6.80
CA THR A 780 18.85 -28.23 -5.75
C THR A 780 18.01 -29.49 -5.53
N GLY A 781 18.12 -30.52 -6.38
CA GLY A 781 17.31 -31.75 -6.32
C GLY A 781 15.87 -31.61 -6.83
N PHE A 782 15.56 -30.53 -7.55
CA PHE A 782 14.23 -30.17 -8.03
C PHE A 782 13.56 -31.29 -8.85
N ARG A 783 14.30 -31.98 -9.73
CA ARG A 783 13.72 -33.01 -10.61
C ARG A 783 13.28 -34.23 -9.80
N GLN A 784 14.12 -34.71 -8.90
CA GLN A 784 13.78 -35.78 -7.96
C GLN A 784 12.64 -35.39 -7.00
N ASP A 785 12.62 -34.17 -6.45
CA ASP A 785 11.55 -33.74 -5.55
C ASP A 785 10.20 -33.57 -6.29
N LEU A 786 10.21 -33.03 -7.53
CA LEU A 786 9.02 -32.94 -8.38
C LEU A 786 8.49 -34.33 -8.79
N MET A 787 9.36 -35.26 -9.18
CA MET A 787 8.94 -36.64 -9.48
C MET A 787 8.29 -37.31 -8.26
N LEU A 788 8.89 -37.15 -7.07
CA LEU A 788 8.31 -37.69 -5.84
C LEU A 788 6.93 -37.09 -5.55
N TYR A 789 6.78 -35.78 -5.78
CA TYR A 789 5.53 -35.06 -5.57
C TYR A 789 4.40 -35.55 -6.49
N LEU A 790 4.70 -35.78 -7.77
CA LEU A 790 3.73 -36.32 -8.73
C LEU A 790 3.38 -37.79 -8.46
N VAL A 791 4.31 -38.59 -7.93
CA VAL A 791 4.05 -39.98 -7.52
C VAL A 791 3.03 -40.04 -6.37
N GLU A 792 3.09 -39.13 -5.39
CA GLU A 792 2.20 -39.17 -4.21
C GLU A 792 0.71 -38.96 -4.52
N TYR A 793 0.36 -38.36 -5.67
CA TYR A 793 -1.02 -38.29 -6.17
C TYR A 793 -1.63 -39.68 -6.46
N LYS A 794 -0.80 -40.69 -6.73
CA LYS A 794 -1.22 -42.08 -7.09
C LYS A 794 -2.20 -42.15 -8.28
N ILE A 795 -2.10 -41.18 -9.19
CA ILE A 795 -2.87 -41.11 -10.44
C ILE A 795 -2.01 -41.67 -11.58
N SER A 796 -2.51 -42.69 -12.29
CA SER A 796 -1.74 -43.37 -13.35
C SER A 796 -1.50 -42.49 -14.58
N GLN A 797 -2.39 -41.53 -14.85
CA GLN A 797 -2.26 -40.56 -15.93
C GLN A 797 -1.07 -39.60 -15.76
N LEU A 798 -0.45 -39.53 -14.57
CA LEU A 798 0.82 -38.80 -14.36
C LEU A 798 2.06 -39.61 -14.76
N GLN A 799 1.97 -40.93 -14.99
CA GLN A 799 3.15 -41.76 -15.29
C GLN A 799 3.87 -41.36 -16.60
N PRO A 800 3.20 -41.00 -17.72
CA PRO A 800 3.87 -40.46 -18.91
C PRO A 800 4.66 -39.17 -18.59
N TRP A 801 4.14 -38.32 -17.71
CA TRP A 801 4.78 -37.07 -17.30
C TRP A 801 5.96 -37.30 -16.37
N ILE A 802 5.86 -38.24 -15.42
CA ILE A 802 6.97 -38.68 -14.59
C ILE A 802 8.08 -39.32 -15.45
N ALA A 803 7.72 -40.06 -16.50
CA ALA A 803 8.68 -40.60 -17.47
C ALA A 803 9.36 -39.50 -18.30
N ARG A 804 8.60 -38.48 -18.76
CA ARG A 804 9.16 -37.32 -19.47
C ARG A 804 10.13 -36.53 -18.59
N ILE A 805 9.73 -36.19 -17.37
CA ILE A 805 10.58 -35.49 -16.39
C ILE A 805 11.89 -36.25 -16.13
N ARG A 806 11.85 -37.59 -16.09
CA ARG A 806 13.05 -38.43 -15.97
C ARG A 806 13.97 -38.35 -17.21
N LYS A 807 13.39 -38.20 -18.41
CA LYS A 807 14.09 -38.02 -19.69
C LYS A 807 14.42 -36.55 -20.02
N SER A 808 14.26 -35.60 -19.09
CA SER A 808 14.56 -34.18 -19.33
C SER A 808 15.68 -33.64 -18.44
N ASP A 809 16.44 -32.68 -18.97
CA ASP A 809 17.52 -32.00 -18.27
C ASP A 809 17.00 -30.82 -17.43
N PHE A 810 17.16 -30.93 -16.12
CA PHE A 810 16.83 -29.94 -15.10
C PHE A 810 18.09 -29.26 -14.53
N SER A 811 19.29 -29.52 -15.04
CA SER A 811 20.57 -29.01 -14.51
C SER A 811 20.64 -27.48 -14.42
N ALA A 812 19.96 -26.77 -15.33
CA ALA A 812 19.84 -25.32 -15.36
C ALA A 812 18.94 -24.74 -14.25
N ILE A 813 18.14 -25.56 -13.56
CA ILE A 813 17.28 -25.10 -12.47
C ILE A 813 18.11 -24.81 -11.22
N ASN A 814 17.95 -23.59 -10.70
CA ASN A 814 18.72 -23.04 -9.60
C ASN A 814 17.91 -22.88 -8.30
N VAL A 815 16.62 -23.25 -8.29
CA VAL A 815 15.68 -23.11 -7.16
C VAL A 815 15.34 -24.44 -6.51
N PHE A 816 14.98 -24.43 -5.23
CA PHE A 816 14.49 -25.63 -4.52
C PHE A 816 12.98 -25.77 -4.65
N PHE A 817 12.49 -27.00 -4.80
CA PHE A 817 11.06 -27.33 -4.80
C PHE A 817 10.57 -27.71 -3.39
N VAL A 818 9.45 -27.14 -2.94
CA VAL A 818 8.83 -27.44 -1.63
C VAL A 818 7.37 -27.85 -1.79
N GLY A 819 7.16 -29.10 -2.23
CA GLY A 819 5.83 -29.69 -2.37
C GLY A 819 5.05 -29.79 -1.04
N SER A 820 3.72 -29.75 -1.17
CA SER A 820 2.78 -30.04 -0.07
C SER A 820 1.77 -31.10 -0.53
N VAL A 821 1.82 -32.27 0.09
CA VAL A 821 0.97 -33.43 -0.24
C VAL A 821 -0.13 -33.58 0.82
N PRO A 822 -1.41 -33.73 0.43
CA PRO A 822 -2.51 -34.01 1.37
C PRO A 822 -2.21 -35.19 2.32
N GLY A 823 -2.13 -34.93 3.63
CA GLY A 823 -1.90 -35.96 4.66
C GLY A 823 -1.01 -35.49 5.82
N GLY A 824 -0.87 -36.34 6.84
CA GLY A 824 0.06 -36.13 7.95
C GLY A 824 1.37 -36.88 7.72
N HIS A 825 2.46 -36.14 7.53
CA HIS A 825 3.76 -36.70 7.15
C HIS A 825 4.79 -36.59 8.29
N ARG A 826 5.55 -37.66 8.53
CA ARG A 826 6.63 -37.71 9.54
C ARG A 826 8.00 -37.59 8.88
N GLU A 827 9.02 -37.35 9.70
CA GLU A 827 10.41 -37.44 9.23
C GLU A 827 10.77 -38.88 8.86
N GLY A 828 11.32 -39.09 7.66
CA GLY A 828 11.78 -40.39 7.19
C GLY A 828 13.29 -40.53 7.36
N SER A 829 13.74 -41.65 7.93
CA SER A 829 15.15 -41.94 8.25
C SER A 829 16.14 -41.82 7.07
N VAL A 830 15.65 -41.86 5.82
CA VAL A 830 16.47 -41.79 4.60
C VAL A 830 16.41 -40.43 3.89
N ARG A 831 15.32 -39.67 4.02
CA ARG A 831 15.09 -38.40 3.28
C ARG A 831 14.79 -37.17 4.17
N GLY A 832 14.78 -37.33 5.49
CA GLY A 832 14.38 -36.28 6.44
C GLY A 832 12.90 -35.92 6.26
N HIS A 833 12.56 -34.64 6.40
CA HIS A 833 11.22 -34.13 6.07
C HIS A 833 11.08 -33.91 4.55
N PRO A 834 10.15 -34.58 3.85
CA PRO A 834 9.96 -34.40 2.41
C PRO A 834 9.09 -33.19 2.04
N TRP A 835 8.11 -32.80 2.87
CA TRP A 835 7.06 -31.84 2.50
C TRP A 835 6.94 -30.61 3.42
N GLY A 836 6.34 -29.55 2.89
CA GLY A 836 5.84 -28.39 3.64
C GLY A 836 6.90 -27.61 4.43
N HIS A 837 6.47 -26.94 5.51
CA HIS A 837 7.35 -26.10 6.33
C HIS A 837 8.55 -26.86 6.92
N ALA A 838 8.40 -28.16 7.18
CA ALA A 838 9.47 -29.00 7.72
C ALA A 838 10.58 -29.28 6.68
N ARG A 839 10.21 -29.49 5.40
CA ARG A 839 11.15 -29.50 4.26
C ARG A 839 11.84 -28.15 4.08
N LEU A 840 11.07 -27.05 4.08
CA LEU A 840 11.63 -25.70 4.02
C LEU A 840 12.65 -25.48 5.14
N GLY A 841 12.35 -25.90 6.37
CA GLY A 841 13.25 -25.77 7.50
C GLY A 841 14.55 -26.58 7.37
N SER A 842 14.54 -27.77 6.75
CA SER A 842 15.77 -28.53 6.51
C SER A 842 16.62 -27.94 5.38
N LEU A 843 15.98 -27.37 4.36
CA LEU A 843 16.65 -26.62 3.30
C LEU A 843 17.29 -25.33 3.86
N LEU A 844 16.56 -24.55 4.66
CA LEU A 844 17.08 -23.34 5.29
C LEU A 844 18.27 -23.65 6.23
N ALA A 845 18.19 -24.69 7.06
CA ALA A 845 19.29 -25.16 7.91
C ALA A 845 20.58 -25.49 7.14
N LYS A 846 20.48 -25.87 5.86
CA LYS A 846 21.60 -26.29 5.02
C LYS A 846 22.08 -25.20 4.06
N HIS A 847 21.21 -24.27 3.67
CA HIS A 847 21.45 -23.35 2.54
C HIS A 847 21.21 -21.86 2.85
N ALA A 848 20.60 -21.49 3.99
CA ALA A 848 20.46 -20.10 4.39
C ALA A 848 21.71 -19.60 5.12
N THR A 849 22.20 -18.40 4.75
CA THR A 849 23.23 -17.68 5.50
C THR A 849 22.81 -17.46 6.96
N PRO A 850 23.73 -17.43 7.94
CA PRO A 850 23.44 -17.05 9.33
C PRO A 850 22.55 -15.81 9.45
N ILE A 851 21.44 -15.94 10.19
CA ILE A 851 20.44 -14.90 10.42
C ILE A 851 20.49 -14.46 11.89
N ASP A 852 20.29 -13.17 12.14
CA ASP A 852 20.13 -12.63 13.48
C ASP A 852 18.69 -12.88 13.97
N ASP A 853 18.51 -13.55 15.11
CA ASP A 853 17.17 -13.92 15.64
C ASP A 853 16.26 -12.70 15.92
N ARG A 854 16.76 -11.45 15.87
CA ARG A 854 15.95 -10.22 15.96
C ARG A 854 15.24 -9.87 14.64
N ILE A 855 15.66 -10.46 13.52
CA ILE A 855 15.03 -10.26 12.20
C ILE A 855 13.69 -11.02 12.18
N PRO A 856 12.58 -10.36 11.81
CA PRO A 856 11.27 -11.00 11.85
C PRO A 856 11.09 -12.05 10.75
N VAL A 857 10.42 -13.15 11.09
CA VAL A 857 9.83 -14.05 10.09
C VAL A 857 8.56 -13.37 9.57
N VAL A 858 8.60 -12.91 8.33
CA VAL A 858 7.48 -12.24 7.65
C VAL A 858 6.84 -13.21 6.66
N CYS A 859 5.53 -13.42 6.77
CA CYS A 859 4.75 -14.25 5.87
C CYS A 859 3.59 -13.47 5.27
N GLN A 860 3.14 -13.87 4.08
CA GLN A 860 1.97 -13.33 3.41
C GLN A 860 1.05 -14.47 2.99
N SER A 861 -0.26 -14.26 3.04
CA SER A 861 -1.24 -15.17 2.44
C SER A 861 -2.48 -14.42 1.96
N SER A 862 -3.20 -15.03 1.02
CA SER A 862 -4.56 -14.66 0.61
C SER A 862 -5.65 -15.39 1.40
N SER A 863 -5.30 -16.44 2.16
CA SER A 863 -6.22 -17.22 2.99
C SER A 863 -5.58 -17.64 4.31
N ILE A 864 -6.37 -17.69 5.39
CA ILE A 864 -5.91 -18.09 6.73
C ILE A 864 -6.85 -19.17 7.27
N GLY A 865 -6.30 -20.37 7.48
CA GLY A 865 -6.99 -21.46 8.19
C GLY A 865 -6.85 -21.35 9.71
N SER A 866 -7.27 -22.39 10.44
CA SER A 866 -7.06 -22.46 11.89
C SER A 866 -5.56 -22.60 12.22
N LEU A 867 -5.03 -21.66 13.02
CA LEU A 867 -3.60 -21.62 13.40
C LEU A 867 -3.35 -22.08 14.85
N GLY A 868 -4.33 -22.74 15.47
CA GLY A 868 -4.34 -23.12 16.89
C GLY A 868 -4.91 -22.02 17.81
N ALA A 869 -5.09 -22.36 19.09
CA ALA A 869 -5.75 -21.50 20.08
C ALA A 869 -4.92 -20.30 20.55
N ASN A 870 -3.61 -20.29 20.26
CA ASN A 870 -2.68 -19.21 20.57
C ASN A 870 -1.47 -19.26 19.63
N VAL A 871 -0.61 -18.24 19.67
CA VAL A 871 0.57 -18.15 18.79
C VAL A 871 1.64 -19.22 19.08
N GLN A 872 1.61 -19.85 20.26
CA GLN A 872 2.49 -20.95 20.61
C GLN A 872 2.12 -22.22 19.85
N ALA A 873 0.83 -22.57 19.83
CA ALA A 873 0.29 -23.90 19.47
C ALA A 873 0.74 -24.46 18.10
N TRP A 874 0.97 -23.61 17.10
CA TRP A 874 1.51 -24.02 15.80
C TRP A 874 2.48 -22.98 15.21
N ILE A 875 2.10 -21.68 15.26
CA ILE A 875 2.88 -20.60 14.64
C ILE A 875 4.31 -20.56 15.18
N GLN A 876 4.51 -20.51 16.50
CA GLN A 876 5.86 -20.52 17.08
C GLN A 876 6.45 -21.93 17.20
N GLN A 877 5.65 -22.92 17.62
CA GLN A 877 6.15 -24.27 17.93
C GLN A 877 6.61 -25.05 16.69
N ASP A 878 5.92 -24.91 15.55
CA ASP A 878 6.21 -25.69 14.34
C ASP A 878 6.68 -24.80 13.18
N PHE A 879 5.89 -23.77 12.85
CA PHE A 879 6.08 -22.99 11.62
C PHE A 879 7.29 -22.07 11.68
N VAL A 880 7.31 -21.09 12.60
CA VAL A 880 8.46 -20.19 12.83
C VAL A 880 9.68 -20.98 13.30
N ASN A 881 9.49 -22.05 14.07
CA ASN A 881 10.56 -22.97 14.46
C ASN A 881 11.24 -23.66 13.27
N SER A 882 10.53 -23.80 12.14
CA SER A 882 11.08 -24.26 10.87
C SER A 882 11.72 -23.11 10.07
N LEU A 883 11.02 -21.96 9.96
CA LEU A 883 11.46 -20.81 9.17
C LEU A 883 12.65 -20.04 9.78
N ARG A 884 12.94 -20.21 11.08
CA ARG A 884 14.10 -19.59 11.77
C ARG A 884 15.44 -20.33 11.62
N LYS A 885 15.46 -21.44 10.87
CA LYS A 885 16.67 -22.25 10.69
C LYS A 885 17.64 -21.58 9.71
N ASP A 886 18.94 -21.70 9.95
CA ASP A 886 20.00 -21.27 9.03
C ASP A 886 21.28 -22.11 9.25
N SER A 887 22.31 -21.90 8.43
CA SER A 887 23.55 -22.68 8.43
C SER A 887 24.54 -22.38 9.57
N SER A 888 24.15 -21.70 10.64
CA SER A 888 25.02 -21.47 11.80
C SER A 888 25.25 -22.78 12.59
N PRO A 889 26.48 -23.05 13.08
CA PRO A 889 26.76 -24.20 13.91
C PRO A 889 25.85 -24.30 15.15
N GLY A 890 25.37 -25.51 15.45
CA GLY A 890 24.58 -25.79 16.65
C GLY A 890 25.39 -25.55 17.91
N GLY A 891 24.83 -24.79 18.86
CA GLY A 891 25.49 -24.47 20.14
C GLY A 891 25.11 -23.11 20.73
N LYS A 892 24.63 -22.15 19.92
CA LYS A 892 24.05 -20.90 20.44
C LYS A 892 22.64 -21.11 20.97
N LEU A 893 22.34 -20.56 22.15
CA LEU A 893 20.96 -20.31 22.59
C LEU A 893 20.32 -19.28 21.65
N ARG A 894 19.46 -19.75 20.74
CA ARG A 894 18.69 -18.91 19.83
C ARG A 894 17.39 -18.42 20.44
N GLN A 895 17.06 -17.16 20.21
CA GLN A 895 15.76 -16.60 20.56
C GLN A 895 14.70 -17.01 19.51
N MET A 896 13.42 -16.81 19.83
CA MET A 896 12.33 -16.99 18.87
C MET A 896 12.15 -15.68 18.09
N PRO A 897 12.34 -15.65 16.76
CA PRO A 897 12.23 -14.40 16.01
C PRO A 897 10.79 -13.86 15.99
N PRO A 898 10.60 -12.53 15.86
CA PRO A 898 9.26 -11.95 15.82
C PRO A 898 8.49 -12.42 14.58
N PHE A 899 7.33 -13.05 14.76
CA PHE A 899 6.43 -13.37 13.64
C PHE A 899 5.68 -12.12 13.16
N LYS A 900 5.50 -11.99 11.85
CA LYS A 900 4.68 -10.95 11.20
C LYS A 900 3.88 -11.55 10.04
N MET A 901 2.59 -11.22 9.98
CA MET A 901 1.69 -11.64 8.91
C MET A 901 1.28 -10.45 8.04
N ILE A 902 1.17 -10.69 6.74
CA ILE A 902 0.63 -9.79 5.72
C ILE A 902 -0.64 -10.45 5.16
N TYR A 903 -1.78 -9.80 5.31
CA TYR A 903 -3.09 -10.30 4.89
C TYR A 903 -3.98 -9.12 4.48
N PRO A 904 -4.76 -9.16 3.38
CA PRO A 904 -5.48 -7.99 2.88
C PRO A 904 -6.43 -7.38 3.93
N SER A 905 -6.25 -6.09 4.24
CA SER A 905 -7.21 -5.37 5.08
C SER A 905 -8.47 -4.99 4.28
N PHE A 906 -9.55 -4.64 4.99
CA PHE A 906 -10.76 -4.10 4.36
C PHE A 906 -10.46 -2.91 3.42
N ASN A 907 -9.50 -2.05 3.77
CA ASN A 907 -9.09 -0.91 2.94
C ASN A 907 -8.26 -1.34 1.70
N ASN A 908 -7.54 -2.47 1.76
CA ASN A 908 -6.89 -3.04 0.57
C ASN A 908 -7.90 -3.66 -0.39
N VAL A 909 -8.95 -4.29 0.15
CA VAL A 909 -10.03 -4.89 -0.64
C VAL A 909 -10.89 -3.80 -1.29
N SER A 910 -11.50 -2.93 -0.48
CA SER A 910 -12.40 -1.87 -0.96
C SER A 910 -11.73 -0.87 -1.91
N GLY A 911 -10.41 -0.67 -1.79
CA GLY A 911 -9.60 0.15 -2.70
C GLY A 911 -8.94 -0.60 -3.86
N SER A 912 -9.25 -1.89 -4.06
CA SER A 912 -8.79 -2.66 -5.23
C SER A 912 -9.58 -2.32 -6.50
N HIS A 913 -9.11 -2.75 -7.67
CA HIS A 913 -9.81 -2.54 -8.94
C HIS A 913 -11.23 -3.17 -8.93
N ASP A 914 -11.37 -4.36 -8.36
CA ASP A 914 -12.66 -5.06 -8.20
C ASP A 914 -13.46 -4.59 -6.96
N GLY A 915 -12.92 -3.63 -6.21
CA GLY A 915 -13.45 -3.18 -4.92
C GLY A 915 -13.78 -4.35 -3.99
N MET A 916 -15.00 -4.34 -3.44
CA MET A 916 -15.44 -5.40 -2.52
C MET A 916 -15.60 -6.79 -3.17
N ILE A 917 -15.62 -6.90 -4.50
CA ILE A 917 -15.65 -8.20 -5.21
C ILE A 917 -14.27 -8.88 -5.14
N GLY A 918 -13.19 -8.09 -5.13
CA GLY A 918 -11.82 -8.57 -4.90
C GLY A 918 -11.66 -9.33 -3.58
N GLY A 919 -12.52 -9.07 -2.59
CA GLY A 919 -12.55 -9.78 -1.31
C GLY A 919 -13.14 -11.20 -1.35
N GLY A 920 -13.71 -11.64 -2.47
CA GLY A 920 -14.43 -12.93 -2.57
C GLY A 920 -13.60 -14.16 -2.20
N CYS A 921 -12.28 -14.11 -2.39
CA CYS A 921 -11.35 -15.20 -2.07
C CYS A 921 -10.83 -15.20 -0.62
N LEU A 922 -11.35 -14.32 0.27
CA LEU A 922 -10.89 -14.17 1.65
C LEU A 922 -11.86 -14.85 2.64
N PRO A 923 -11.59 -16.07 3.14
CA PRO A 923 -12.49 -16.81 4.03
C PRO A 923 -12.42 -16.32 5.48
N SER A 924 -12.77 -15.05 5.72
CA SER A 924 -12.79 -14.47 7.08
C SER A 924 -13.90 -13.42 7.24
N GLY A 925 -15.05 -13.84 7.77
CA GLY A 925 -16.19 -12.99 8.11
C GLY A 925 -16.00 -12.15 9.38
N SER A 926 -14.90 -11.40 9.49
CA SER A 926 -14.62 -10.51 10.63
C SER A 926 -13.63 -9.39 10.28
N PRO A 927 -13.89 -8.12 10.65
CA PRO A 927 -13.13 -6.96 10.16
C PRO A 927 -11.84 -6.67 10.97
N GLN A 928 -11.24 -7.65 11.64
CA GLN A 928 -10.10 -7.45 12.54
C GLN A 928 -8.93 -8.41 12.26
N ILE A 929 -8.18 -8.12 11.19
CA ILE A 929 -6.84 -8.69 10.97
C ILE A 929 -5.87 -7.54 10.70
N VAL A 930 -4.83 -7.43 11.53
CA VAL A 930 -3.85 -6.33 11.51
C VAL A 930 -2.56 -6.83 10.86
N ILE A 931 -2.10 -6.15 9.80
CA ILE A 931 -0.85 -6.45 9.09
C ILE A 931 0.25 -5.43 9.41
N ALA A 932 1.48 -5.91 9.59
CA ALA A 932 2.66 -5.09 9.75
C ALA A 932 3.28 -4.72 8.39
N ARG A 933 3.56 -3.42 8.17
CA ARG A 933 4.36 -2.95 7.03
C ARG A 933 5.85 -3.04 7.39
N GLY A 934 6.59 -3.98 6.80
CA GLY A 934 8.05 -4.09 6.94
C GLY A 934 8.80 -3.47 5.74
N PRO A 935 9.93 -2.78 5.94
CA PRO A 935 10.81 -2.38 4.85
C PRO A 935 11.61 -3.60 4.35
N CYS A 936 11.61 -3.85 3.04
CA CYS A 936 12.49 -4.84 2.44
C CYS A 936 13.89 -4.22 2.25
N HIS A 937 14.86 -4.65 3.06
CA HIS A 937 16.27 -4.31 2.89
C HIS A 937 16.97 -5.39 2.06
N THR A 938 17.65 -5.00 0.99
CA THR A 938 18.46 -5.90 0.17
C THR A 938 19.78 -6.27 0.87
N SER A 939 19.78 -7.40 1.58
CA SER A 939 20.99 -8.15 1.92
C SER A 939 21.11 -9.38 1.00
N ARG A 940 22.27 -10.05 0.97
CA ARG A 940 22.56 -11.13 0.00
C ARG A 940 21.63 -12.33 0.22
N LEU A 941 20.76 -12.58 -0.76
CA LEU A 941 19.76 -13.65 -0.72
C LEU A 941 20.33 -15.05 -0.98
N ILE A 942 19.59 -16.04 -0.49
CA ILE A 942 19.64 -17.45 -0.90
C ILE A 942 19.23 -17.54 -2.39
N ARG A 943 19.61 -18.62 -3.09
CA ARG A 943 18.88 -19.04 -4.30
C ARG A 943 17.39 -19.22 -3.95
N ALA A 944 16.48 -18.88 -4.87
CA ALA A 944 15.06 -18.87 -4.57
C ALA A 944 14.50 -20.27 -4.22
N ILE A 945 13.38 -20.30 -3.50
CA ILE A 945 12.67 -21.50 -3.06
C ILE A 945 11.22 -21.35 -3.51
N ILE A 946 10.62 -22.42 -4.04
CA ILE A 946 9.35 -22.44 -4.75
C ILE A 946 8.50 -23.63 -4.32
#